data_AF-A0A496LKU9-F1
#
_entry.id   AF-A0A496LKU9-F1
#
_cell.length_a   1.000
_cell.length_b   1.000
_cell.length_c   1.000
_cell.angle_alpha   90.00
_cell.angle_beta   90.00
_cell.angle_gamma   90.00
#
_symmetry.space_group_name_H-M   'P 1'
#
loop_
_entity.id
_entity.type
_entity.pdbx_description
1 polymer ?
#
loop_
_entity_poly.entity_id
_entity_poly.type
_entity_poly.pdbx_seq_one_letter_code
_entity_poly.pdbx_strand_id
1 'polypeptide(L)'
;MADSLTNSISNPAKSPSSKDHFSCSHEHSDSSAIHSHLHDEDLATHPHDQEENLAAYLHEYGANSAASSHEHDEDSAISSHEHDKHCHDHKPHSHRAIIGFDEHGIPKVLVPAEASPHTHKDAQGNLFEHFHEAEFTADYMKAVLEYKKTFPTKQEVLEKTPDPAVREMMLRMEQIGVDTAFDRFDKQMPMCSYGLSGVCCKICNMGPCKITKKADRGTCGADADLIVSRNLLRQVAAGVAQHGAHARELLLSLKWAAQGKLDLPIIGEYKIINTAKAFGIPTEGRELKEVAIELADTLLTDLSQSSGEYKTITALAPKERQEVWRKLDILPISAYNEVFEAYHRTGVGTDGDWRSVMQHLLRCGLAFTFTGVVAANIATDALFGVGDRVTSKSNMGALKKGWVNIAVHGHLPTLVSLIVEIGNSKEYQDKARAIGAQGIAFYGVCCSGLSAMYRNWGVVPLSNAVTAELVIGTGALDLWVADVQDVYPAIMDVANCFQTKVVTTSSSARLPGAEHIGYDHHHSNIAETRNLARKILDRALQSHEKRKGLPVYIPPYEVEAEVGFSVEFVHKHYGGMEPLAHALKSGEILGIVNMVGCTNPKVPYERAIIDVAQTLIENNVLILTNGCASFPLMKLGFCQKSAYKKAGASLRAFLEKDELPPVWHVGECIDNTRSSGIFAGIAGVLGKNLYELPLAFTSPEWANEKGVDASLGFRLMGIDSYHCVEYQIHGSANVIHFFKEGTRRALGSVMHVDTDPVALALKMVSDMRLKRKSLGWQ
;
A
#
# COMPACT_ATOMS: atom_id res chain seq x y z
N MET A 1 32.68 -48.24 -4.34
CA MET A 1 33.99 -48.17 -3.66
C MET A 1 33.76 -47.40 -2.39
N ALA A 2 34.15 -47.95 -1.24
CA ALA A 2 34.06 -47.29 0.05
C ALA A 2 35.44 -46.73 0.41
N ASP A 3 35.46 -45.66 1.21
CA ASP A 3 36.32 -45.44 2.38
C ASP A 3 35.82 -44.14 3.05
N SER A 4 35.44 -44.14 4.34
CA SER A 4 36.30 -44.03 5.54
C SER A 4 36.84 -42.57 5.72
N LEU A 5 36.87 -41.93 6.89
CA LEU A 5 36.89 -42.38 8.30
C LEU A 5 36.28 -41.32 9.26
N THR A 6 35.91 -41.77 10.45
CA THR A 6 35.56 -40.94 11.64
C THR A 6 36.80 -40.38 12.35
N ASN A 7 36.68 -39.24 13.06
CA ASN A 7 37.39 -39.04 14.34
C ASN A 7 36.80 -37.92 15.22
N SER A 8 37.29 -37.83 16.46
CA SER A 8 36.61 -37.22 17.63
C SER A 8 37.59 -36.48 18.58
N ILE A 9 37.07 -35.86 19.68
CA ILE A 9 37.81 -35.31 20.85
C ILE A 9 38.49 -33.93 20.57
N SER A 10 38.68 -32.94 21.46
CA SER A 10 38.60 -32.75 22.94
C SER A 10 38.32 -31.28 23.34
N ASN A 11 37.88 -31.07 24.60
CA ASN A 11 37.89 -29.80 25.34
C ASN A 11 39.23 -29.60 26.12
N PRO A 12 39.70 -28.36 26.41
CA PRO A 12 40.37 -28.13 27.71
C PRO A 12 40.15 -26.75 28.40
N ALA A 13 39.62 -26.83 29.64
CA ALA A 13 39.92 -26.11 30.90
C ALA A 13 40.70 -24.75 31.02
N LYS A 14 40.13 -23.89 31.92
CA LYS A 14 40.73 -23.10 33.04
C LYS A 14 41.44 -21.72 32.84
N SER A 15 40.78 -20.66 33.38
CA SER A 15 41.19 -19.66 34.42
C SER A 15 42.68 -19.29 34.67
N PRO A 16 43.07 -18.05 35.11
CA PRO A 16 42.40 -17.31 36.23
C PRO A 16 42.51 -15.74 36.35
N SER A 17 41.72 -15.20 37.29
CA SER A 17 41.94 -14.05 38.22
C SER A 17 42.66 -12.74 37.83
N SER A 18 42.03 -11.60 38.17
CA SER A 18 42.60 -10.57 39.08
C SER A 18 41.52 -9.65 39.69
N LYS A 19 41.82 -9.05 40.84
CA LYS A 19 41.02 -8.00 41.51
C LYS A 19 41.57 -6.62 41.12
N ASP A 20 40.79 -5.54 41.28
CA ASP A 20 41.04 -4.57 42.38
C ASP A 20 39.99 -3.44 42.48
N HIS A 21 40.01 -2.78 43.63
CA HIS A 21 39.04 -1.77 44.09
C HIS A 21 39.19 -0.40 43.41
N PHE A 22 38.12 0.41 43.44
CA PHE A 22 38.19 1.74 44.09
C PHE A 22 36.83 2.20 44.62
N SER A 23 36.86 3.02 45.67
CA SER A 23 35.71 3.48 46.46
C SER A 23 35.56 5.00 46.42
N CYS A 24 34.34 5.53 46.56
CA CYS A 24 34.10 6.65 47.48
C CYS A 24 32.61 6.87 47.82
N SER A 25 32.40 7.31 49.05
CA SER A 25 31.18 7.91 49.64
C SER A 25 31.09 9.42 49.31
N HIS A 26 30.16 10.28 49.74
CA HIS A 26 28.96 10.22 50.61
C HIS A 26 27.72 10.75 49.79
N GLU A 27 26.55 11.21 50.26
CA GLU A 27 26.01 11.57 51.59
C GLU A 27 24.46 11.51 51.61
N HIS A 28 23.81 11.91 52.72
CA HIS A 28 22.35 12.09 52.87
C HIS A 28 22.00 13.55 53.21
N SER A 29 20.80 14.00 52.82
CA SER A 29 20.00 14.92 53.66
C SER A 29 18.50 14.79 53.39
N ASP A 30 17.73 14.62 54.46
CA ASP A 30 16.26 14.71 54.46
C ASP A 30 15.81 16.17 54.63
N SER A 31 14.63 16.51 54.10
CA SER A 31 13.67 17.33 54.86
C SER A 31 12.22 17.14 54.40
N SER A 32 11.32 17.07 55.38
CA SER A 32 9.85 17.11 55.26
C SER A 32 9.36 18.58 55.24
N ALA A 33 8.14 18.97 54.87
CA ALA A 33 6.83 18.48 55.32
C ALA A 33 5.66 19.34 54.75
N ILE A 34 4.42 18.92 55.07
CA ILE A 34 3.17 19.71 55.23
C ILE A 34 2.21 19.88 54.02
N HIS A 35 0.94 19.54 54.30
CA HIS A 35 -0.27 19.72 53.48
C HIS A 35 -0.79 21.17 53.42
N SER A 36 -1.55 21.49 52.38
CA SER A 36 -2.87 22.13 52.55
C SER A 36 -3.83 21.77 51.40
N HIS A 37 -5.10 21.55 51.74
CA HIS A 37 -6.20 21.52 50.76
C HIS A 37 -6.78 22.93 50.61
N LEU A 38 -7.32 23.25 49.43
CA LEU A 38 -8.53 24.06 49.26
C LEU A 38 -9.10 23.83 47.85
N HIS A 39 -10.43 23.69 47.76
CA HIS A 39 -11.16 23.71 46.49
C HIS A 39 -11.43 25.15 46.09
N ASP A 40 -11.49 25.43 44.78
CA ASP A 40 -12.67 26.10 44.20
C ASP A 40 -12.78 25.80 42.70
N GLU A 41 -13.98 26.00 42.17
CA GLU A 41 -14.40 25.58 40.83
C GLU A 41 -13.91 26.53 39.72
N ASP A 42 -13.56 25.99 38.55
CA ASP A 42 -13.77 26.73 37.30
C ASP A 42 -13.96 25.80 36.08
N LEU A 43 -15.03 26.03 35.33
CA LEU A 43 -15.45 25.22 34.19
C LEU A 43 -14.72 25.63 32.90
N ALA A 44 -13.51 25.08 32.71
CA ALA A 44 -12.76 25.21 31.46
C ALA A 44 -12.39 23.83 30.88
N THR A 45 -13.14 23.37 29.86
CA THR A 45 -12.80 22.16 29.11
C THR A 45 -11.52 22.40 28.28
N HIS A 46 -10.38 21.99 28.81
CA HIS A 46 -9.10 22.07 28.12
C HIS A 46 -8.99 21.01 27.00
N PRO A 47 -8.23 21.27 25.91
CA PRO A 47 -8.11 20.30 24.80
C PRO A 47 -7.22 19.08 25.10
N HIS A 48 -6.59 19.02 26.28
CA HIS A 48 -5.49 18.08 26.55
C HIS A 48 -5.92 16.64 26.90
N ASP A 49 -7.15 16.43 27.41
CA ASP A 49 -7.63 15.10 27.84
C ASP A 49 -8.04 14.18 26.66
N GLN A 50 -7.86 14.62 25.40
CA GLN A 50 -8.32 13.88 24.22
C GLN A 50 -7.25 13.00 23.55
N GLU A 51 -5.97 13.12 23.94
CA GLU A 51 -4.86 12.42 23.27
C GLU A 51 -4.49 11.05 23.85
N GLU A 52 -4.70 10.80 25.15
CA GLU A 52 -4.12 9.63 25.85
C GLU A 52 -4.73 8.28 25.44
N ASN A 53 -5.90 8.30 24.80
CA ASN A 53 -6.81 7.15 24.81
C ASN A 53 -6.48 5.97 23.88
N LEU A 54 -5.70 6.13 22.80
CA LEU A 54 -5.19 4.94 22.06
C LEU A 54 -3.85 4.46 22.63
N ALA A 55 -3.07 5.32 23.27
CA ALA A 55 -1.91 4.88 24.02
C ALA A 55 -2.38 3.99 25.19
N ALA A 56 -3.28 4.46 26.05
CA ALA A 56 -3.90 3.62 27.10
C ALA A 56 -4.47 2.30 26.54
N TYR A 57 -5.28 2.37 25.48
CA TYR A 57 -5.86 1.20 24.81
C TYR A 57 -4.86 0.16 24.28
N LEU A 58 -3.66 0.58 23.84
CA LEU A 58 -2.63 -0.31 23.29
C LEU A 58 -1.55 -0.70 24.32
N HIS A 59 -1.39 0.07 25.40
CA HIS A 59 -0.19 0.06 26.24
C HIS A 59 -0.43 -0.49 27.67
N GLU A 60 -1.67 -0.52 28.17
CA GLU A 60 -1.94 -0.81 29.59
C GLU A 60 -2.01 -2.30 30.01
N TYR A 61 -1.82 -3.25 29.09
CA TYR A 61 -1.71 -4.69 29.44
C TYR A 61 -0.29 -5.29 29.25
N GLY A 62 0.72 -4.45 28.97
CA GLY A 62 2.11 -4.89 28.87
C GLY A 62 2.78 -5.26 30.22
N ALA A 63 2.15 -4.93 31.34
CA ALA A 63 2.78 -5.03 32.67
C ALA A 63 1.79 -5.43 33.79
N ASN A 64 1.30 -6.68 33.77
CA ASN A 64 1.04 -7.47 34.99
C ASN A 64 0.62 -8.91 34.66
N SER A 65 1.53 -9.87 34.82
CA SER A 65 1.23 -11.30 34.77
C SER A 65 1.38 -11.94 36.17
N ALA A 66 0.31 -11.85 36.96
CA ALA A 66 0.17 -12.59 38.21
C ALA A 66 -1.15 -13.35 38.20
N ALA A 67 -1.08 -14.68 38.15
CA ALA A 67 -2.27 -15.52 38.15
C ALA A 67 -2.91 -15.58 39.54
N SER A 68 -4.24 -15.44 39.61
CA SER A 68 -5.04 -15.96 40.71
C SER A 68 -6.25 -16.70 40.15
N SER A 69 -6.48 -17.90 40.67
CA SER A 69 -7.55 -18.80 40.28
C SER A 69 -8.83 -18.49 41.07
N HIS A 70 -9.96 -18.35 40.38
CA HIS A 70 -11.27 -18.31 41.03
C HIS A 70 -11.73 -19.71 41.44
N GLU A 71 -12.10 -19.87 42.70
CA GLU A 71 -13.16 -20.79 43.10
C GLU A 71 -14.47 -19.98 43.17
N HIS A 72 -15.57 -20.53 42.64
CA HIS A 72 -16.90 -19.97 42.75
C HIS A 72 -17.77 -20.92 43.56
N ASP A 73 -18.21 -20.48 44.74
CA ASP A 73 -19.35 -21.08 45.43
C ASP A 73 -20.66 -20.43 44.97
N GLU A 74 -21.71 -21.25 44.87
CA GLU A 74 -23.06 -20.83 44.53
C GLU A 74 -23.79 -20.29 45.78
N ASP A 75 -24.44 -19.14 45.67
CA ASP A 75 -25.73 -18.93 46.35
C ASP A 75 -26.46 -17.71 45.77
N SER A 76 -27.69 -17.90 45.28
CA SER A 76 -28.52 -16.83 44.71
C SER A 76 -29.86 -16.70 45.45
N ALA A 77 -29.94 -15.72 46.35
CA ALA A 77 -31.18 -15.35 47.02
C ALA A 77 -31.89 -14.22 46.25
N ILE A 78 -33.12 -14.49 45.83
CA ILE A 78 -33.98 -13.55 45.09
C ILE A 78 -34.55 -12.50 46.06
N SER A 79 -34.39 -11.21 45.73
CA SER A 79 -35.17 -10.13 46.34
C SER A 79 -35.73 -9.21 45.27
N SER A 80 -37.05 -9.01 45.29
CA SER A 80 -37.81 -8.19 44.36
C SER A 80 -38.03 -6.79 44.92
N HIS A 81 -37.71 -5.74 44.15
CA HIS A 81 -38.17 -4.39 44.42
C HIS A 81 -38.80 -3.74 43.18
N GLU A 82 -39.70 -2.80 43.43
CA GLU A 82 -40.74 -2.36 42.50
C GLU A 82 -40.23 -1.36 41.45
N HIS A 83 -40.84 -1.40 40.26
CA HIS A 83 -40.56 -0.44 39.19
C HIS A 83 -41.35 0.85 39.37
N ASP A 84 -40.67 1.92 39.77
CA ASP A 84 -41.22 3.28 39.63
C ASP A 84 -40.93 3.83 38.22
N LYS A 85 -41.93 4.46 37.59
CA LYS A 85 -41.90 4.83 36.17
C LYS A 85 -41.48 6.28 35.96
N HIS A 86 -40.20 6.53 35.75
CA HIS A 86 -39.71 7.80 35.19
C HIS A 86 -39.39 7.67 33.70
N CYS A 87 -40.18 8.34 32.86
CA CYS A 87 -39.84 8.55 31.46
C CYS A 87 -38.71 9.58 31.34
N HIS A 88 -37.49 9.11 31.10
CA HIS A 88 -36.41 9.95 30.60
C HIS A 88 -36.20 9.69 29.10
N ASP A 89 -36.03 10.78 28.34
CA ASP A 89 -35.71 10.76 26.92
C ASP A 89 -34.24 10.33 26.73
N HIS A 90 -34.00 9.02 26.88
CA HIS A 90 -32.68 8.44 26.71
C HIS A 90 -32.37 8.28 25.23
N LYS A 91 -31.43 9.10 24.74
CA LYS A 91 -30.54 8.64 23.66
C LYS A 91 -29.95 7.27 24.07
N PRO A 92 -29.78 6.31 23.15
CA PRO A 92 -29.20 5.02 23.49
C PRO A 92 -27.72 5.18 23.89
N HIS A 93 -27.47 5.24 25.20
CA HIS A 93 -26.13 5.15 25.77
C HIS A 93 -25.63 3.71 25.59
N SER A 94 -24.50 3.51 24.93
CA SER A 94 -23.87 2.20 24.76
C SER A 94 -22.42 2.27 25.18
N HIS A 95 -22.09 1.56 26.26
CA HIS A 95 -20.71 1.50 26.70
C HIS A 95 -19.82 0.68 25.75
N ARG A 96 -20.40 -0.21 24.91
CA ARG A 96 -19.72 -1.02 23.88
C ARG A 96 -19.92 -0.43 22.49
N ALA A 97 -18.90 -0.50 21.64
CA ALA A 97 -19.05 -0.20 20.22
C ALA A 97 -19.94 -1.25 19.54
N ILE A 98 -20.96 -0.80 18.82
CA ILE A 98 -21.96 -1.68 18.20
C ILE A 98 -21.66 -1.81 16.70
N ILE A 99 -21.33 -3.03 16.27
CA ILE A 99 -21.04 -3.38 14.88
C ILE A 99 -22.27 -3.99 14.23
N GLY A 100 -22.74 -3.36 13.15
CA GLY A 100 -23.75 -3.89 12.26
C GLY A 100 -23.20 -4.14 10.86
N PHE A 101 -24.09 -4.42 9.92
CA PHE A 101 -23.77 -4.62 8.51
C PHE A 101 -24.81 -3.90 7.65
N ASP A 102 -24.40 -3.38 6.49
CA ASP A 102 -25.35 -2.85 5.50
C ASP A 102 -26.03 -3.97 4.70
N GLU A 103 -26.88 -3.61 3.74
CA GLU A 103 -27.61 -4.55 2.89
C GLU A 103 -26.69 -5.43 2.01
N HIS A 104 -25.46 -4.96 1.76
CA HIS A 104 -24.42 -5.68 1.05
C HIS A 104 -23.50 -6.49 1.98
N GLY A 105 -23.81 -6.56 3.27
CA GLY A 105 -23.04 -7.32 4.26
C GLY A 105 -21.72 -6.66 4.67
N ILE A 106 -21.48 -5.40 4.32
CA ILE A 106 -20.28 -4.66 4.69
C ILE A 106 -20.40 -4.20 6.14
N PRO A 107 -19.43 -4.48 7.03
CA PRO A 107 -19.51 -4.09 8.43
C PRO A 107 -19.48 -2.57 8.59
N LYS A 108 -20.33 -2.03 9.47
CA LYS A 108 -20.39 -0.60 9.83
C LYS A 108 -20.42 -0.46 11.35
N VAL A 109 -19.78 0.58 11.87
CA VAL A 109 -19.94 1.00 13.28
C VAL A 109 -21.27 1.75 13.37
N LEU A 110 -22.27 1.17 14.03
CA LEU A 110 -23.60 1.77 14.19
C LEU A 110 -23.65 2.75 15.36
N VAL A 111 -22.98 2.39 16.46
CA VAL A 111 -22.80 3.23 17.64
C VAL A 111 -21.31 3.13 18.01
N PRO A 112 -20.53 4.22 17.90
CA PRO A 112 -19.18 4.29 18.46
C PRO A 112 -19.22 4.03 19.98
N ALA A 113 -18.17 3.43 20.54
CA ALA A 113 -18.06 3.35 22.00
C ALA A 113 -17.99 4.77 22.60
N GLU A 114 -18.54 4.94 23.81
CA GLU A 114 -18.36 6.19 24.55
C GLU A 114 -16.89 6.48 24.86
N ALA A 115 -16.61 7.76 25.08
CA ALA A 115 -15.30 8.32 24.84
C ALA A 115 -14.22 7.96 25.86
N SER A 116 -14.61 7.42 27.02
CA SER A 116 -13.73 7.33 28.17
C SER A 116 -13.61 5.87 28.61
N PRO A 117 -12.40 5.36 28.85
CA PRO A 117 -12.23 4.29 29.83
C PRO A 117 -12.87 4.75 31.14
N HIS A 118 -13.34 3.79 31.91
CA HIS A 118 -13.76 4.04 33.28
C HIS A 118 -12.95 3.15 34.19
N THR A 119 -12.47 3.77 35.25
CA THR A 119 -11.51 3.18 36.16
C THR A 119 -12.25 2.25 37.12
N HIS A 120 -11.99 0.96 37.00
CA HIS A 120 -12.43 -0.03 37.97
C HIS A 120 -11.44 -0.07 39.12
N LYS A 121 -11.93 -0.45 40.30
CA LYS A 121 -11.10 -0.67 41.48
C LYS A 121 -11.14 -2.15 41.82
N ASP A 122 -10.01 -2.83 41.77
CA ASP A 122 -9.93 -4.25 42.09
C ASP A 122 -10.16 -4.52 43.59
N ALA A 123 -10.21 -5.80 43.97
CA ALA A 123 -10.43 -6.21 45.36
C ALA A 123 -9.28 -5.81 46.31
N GLN A 124 -8.13 -5.40 45.77
CA GLN A 124 -6.94 -4.95 46.48
C GLN A 124 -6.85 -3.41 46.55
N GLY A 125 -7.74 -2.71 45.84
CA GLY A 125 -7.81 -1.25 45.80
C GLY A 125 -7.04 -0.60 44.64
N ASN A 126 -6.48 -1.38 43.72
CA ASN A 126 -5.78 -0.85 42.55
C ASN A 126 -6.80 -0.35 41.52
N LEU A 127 -6.49 0.80 40.92
CA LEU A 127 -7.25 1.35 39.81
C LEU A 127 -6.74 0.74 38.51
N PHE A 128 -7.65 0.23 37.67
CA PHE A 128 -7.36 -0.23 36.31
C PHE A 128 -8.40 0.31 35.33
N GLU A 129 -7.96 0.72 34.15
CA GLU A 129 -8.89 1.17 33.11
C GLU A 129 -9.41 -0.04 32.31
N HIS A 130 -10.70 -0.06 32.03
CA HIS A 130 -11.29 -1.07 31.16
C HIS A 130 -11.97 -0.42 29.96
N PHE A 131 -11.57 -0.90 28.78
CA PHE A 131 -12.23 -0.61 27.52
C PHE A 131 -13.22 -1.72 27.18
N HIS A 132 -14.43 -1.30 26.83
CA HIS A 132 -15.48 -2.20 26.39
C HIS A 132 -15.18 -2.76 24.99
N GLU A 133 -15.22 -4.08 24.87
CA GLU A 133 -15.05 -4.77 23.60
C GLU A 133 -16.25 -4.53 22.66
N ALA A 134 -15.97 -4.45 21.36
CA ALA A 134 -16.99 -4.23 20.36
C ALA A 134 -17.84 -5.49 20.13
N GLU A 135 -19.14 -5.33 19.90
CA GLU A 135 -20.09 -6.44 19.74
C GLU A 135 -20.86 -6.37 18.43
N PHE A 136 -21.26 -7.54 17.92
CA PHE A 136 -22.10 -7.63 16.73
C PHE A 136 -23.60 -7.57 17.07
N THR A 137 -24.38 -6.79 16.32
CA THR A 137 -25.85 -6.84 16.36
C THR A 137 -26.44 -8.04 15.63
N ALA A 138 -25.65 -8.69 14.78
CA ALA A 138 -26.11 -9.74 13.87
C ALA A 138 -25.03 -10.79 13.61
N ASP A 139 -25.45 -11.95 13.10
CA ASP A 139 -24.55 -13.03 12.72
C ASP A 139 -23.70 -12.64 11.49
N TYR A 140 -22.40 -12.37 11.71
CA TYR A 140 -21.47 -11.96 10.64
C TYR A 140 -21.39 -12.99 9.50
N MET A 141 -21.71 -14.26 9.73
CA MET A 141 -21.72 -15.27 8.66
C MET A 141 -22.87 -15.05 7.68
N LYS A 142 -23.97 -14.41 8.09
CA LYS A 142 -25.02 -13.94 7.17
C LYS A 142 -24.50 -12.77 6.34
N ALA A 143 -23.87 -11.78 6.97
CA ALA A 143 -23.27 -10.64 6.27
C ALA A 143 -22.24 -11.09 5.22
N VAL A 144 -21.37 -12.06 5.55
CA VAL A 144 -20.43 -12.67 4.58
C VAL A 144 -21.13 -13.40 3.43
N LEU A 145 -22.35 -13.92 3.63
CA LEU A 145 -23.15 -14.51 2.55
C LEU A 145 -23.80 -13.45 1.66
N GLU A 146 -24.24 -12.32 2.23
CA GLU A 146 -24.72 -11.16 1.45
C GLU A 146 -23.57 -10.52 0.65
N TYR A 147 -22.40 -10.33 1.27
CA TYR A 147 -21.23 -9.75 0.59
C TYR A 147 -20.76 -10.58 -0.60
N LYS A 148 -20.86 -11.91 -0.56
CA LYS A 148 -20.57 -12.74 -1.74
C LYS A 148 -21.50 -12.51 -2.94
N LYS A 149 -22.72 -12.03 -2.71
CA LYS A 149 -23.69 -11.75 -3.79
C LYS A 149 -23.34 -10.49 -4.57
N THR A 150 -22.45 -9.62 -4.04
CA THR A 150 -21.98 -8.43 -4.75
C THR A 150 -20.87 -8.74 -5.76
N PHE A 151 -20.25 -9.92 -5.67
CA PHE A 151 -19.15 -10.30 -6.56
C PHE A 151 -19.73 -10.61 -7.95
N PRO A 152 -19.30 -9.92 -9.01
CA PRO A 152 -19.84 -10.13 -10.34
C PRO A 152 -19.37 -11.47 -10.92
N THR A 153 -20.21 -12.05 -11.75
CA THR A 153 -19.81 -13.09 -12.71
C THR A 153 -18.97 -12.51 -13.85
N LYS A 154 -18.21 -13.34 -14.58
CA LYS A 154 -17.56 -12.94 -15.85
C LYS A 154 -18.54 -12.28 -16.82
N GLN A 155 -19.77 -12.78 -16.90
CA GLN A 155 -20.82 -12.23 -17.78
C GLN A 155 -21.19 -10.80 -17.39
N GLU A 156 -21.35 -10.52 -16.09
CA GLU A 156 -21.58 -9.15 -15.62
C GLU A 156 -20.36 -8.25 -15.81
N VAL A 157 -19.14 -8.78 -15.72
CA VAL A 157 -17.93 -8.03 -16.06
C VAL A 157 -17.93 -7.65 -17.54
N LEU A 158 -18.29 -8.57 -18.45
CA LEU A 158 -18.44 -8.27 -19.89
C LEU A 158 -19.45 -7.15 -20.14
N GLU A 159 -20.58 -7.17 -19.46
CA GLU A 159 -21.66 -6.17 -19.60
C GLU A 159 -21.29 -4.81 -18.99
N LYS A 160 -20.68 -4.81 -17.80
CA LYS A 160 -20.50 -3.60 -16.96
C LYS A 160 -19.12 -2.95 -17.10
N THR A 161 -18.09 -3.66 -17.59
CA THR A 161 -16.74 -3.08 -17.76
C THR A 161 -16.79 -1.87 -18.69
N PRO A 162 -16.19 -0.71 -18.32
CA PRO A 162 -16.26 0.50 -19.12
C PRO A 162 -15.29 0.49 -20.32
N ASP A 163 -14.26 -0.36 -20.31
CA ASP A 163 -13.28 -0.44 -21.40
C ASP A 163 -13.72 -1.40 -22.53
N PRO A 164 -13.97 -0.89 -23.75
CA PRO A 164 -14.35 -1.74 -24.87
C PRO A 164 -13.21 -2.67 -25.33
N ALA A 165 -11.93 -2.33 -25.10
CA ALA A 165 -10.81 -3.19 -25.45
C ALA A 165 -10.78 -4.46 -24.59
N VAL A 166 -10.99 -4.32 -23.28
CA VAL A 166 -11.14 -5.45 -22.35
C VAL A 166 -12.35 -6.30 -22.72
N ARG A 167 -13.52 -5.69 -22.99
CA ARG A 167 -14.71 -6.44 -23.40
C ARG A 167 -14.49 -7.25 -24.69
N GLU A 168 -13.94 -6.61 -25.72
CA GLU A 168 -13.66 -7.24 -27.02
C GLU A 168 -12.65 -8.39 -26.87
N MET A 169 -11.58 -8.19 -26.10
CA MET A 169 -10.58 -9.22 -25.86
C MET A 169 -11.08 -10.37 -24.98
N MET A 170 -11.93 -10.12 -23.97
CA MET A 170 -12.55 -11.19 -23.19
C MET A 170 -13.44 -12.08 -24.07
N LEU A 171 -14.29 -11.49 -24.92
CA LEU A 171 -15.11 -12.23 -25.89
C LEU A 171 -14.24 -13.02 -26.87
N ARG A 172 -13.13 -12.43 -27.34
CA ARG A 172 -12.20 -13.13 -28.23
C ARG A 172 -11.49 -14.31 -27.54
N MET A 173 -11.05 -14.15 -26.30
CA MET A 173 -10.39 -15.21 -25.51
C MET A 173 -11.34 -16.41 -25.31
N GLU A 174 -12.63 -16.14 -25.08
CA GLU A 174 -13.67 -17.17 -25.03
C GLU A 174 -13.86 -17.89 -26.38
N GLN A 175 -13.93 -17.16 -27.51
CA GLN A 175 -14.05 -17.74 -28.84
C GLN A 175 -12.90 -18.67 -29.24
N ILE A 176 -11.70 -18.48 -28.67
CA ILE A 176 -10.52 -19.32 -28.92
C ILE A 176 -10.26 -20.34 -27.80
N GLY A 177 -11.12 -20.39 -26.78
CA GLY A 177 -11.03 -21.36 -25.68
C GLY A 177 -9.86 -21.15 -24.71
N VAL A 178 -9.44 -19.90 -24.48
CA VAL A 178 -8.35 -19.56 -23.53
C VAL A 178 -8.93 -18.85 -22.30
N ASP A 179 -8.81 -19.49 -21.13
CA ASP A 179 -9.24 -18.95 -19.84
C ASP A 179 -8.52 -17.64 -19.49
N THR A 180 -9.25 -16.69 -18.90
CA THR A 180 -8.74 -15.44 -18.33
C THR A 180 -8.82 -15.45 -16.80
N ALA A 181 -8.29 -14.40 -16.15
CA ALA A 181 -8.48 -14.16 -14.72
C ALA A 181 -9.96 -14.19 -14.28
N PHE A 182 -10.90 -13.78 -15.14
CA PHE A 182 -12.33 -13.78 -14.84
C PHE A 182 -12.94 -15.19 -14.89
N ASP A 183 -12.57 -16.01 -15.87
CA ASP A 183 -12.97 -17.43 -15.93
C ASP A 183 -12.50 -18.21 -14.70
N ARG A 184 -11.28 -17.89 -14.22
CA ARG A 184 -10.72 -18.48 -12.99
C ARG A 184 -11.37 -17.94 -11.72
N PHE A 185 -11.86 -16.70 -11.72
CA PHE A 185 -12.62 -16.13 -10.60
C PHE A 185 -13.99 -16.79 -10.46
N ASP A 186 -14.75 -16.94 -11.55
CA ASP A 186 -16.03 -17.65 -11.56
C ASP A 186 -15.88 -19.10 -11.04
N LYS A 187 -14.80 -19.80 -11.44
CA LYS A 187 -14.46 -21.14 -10.95
C LYS A 187 -14.12 -21.21 -9.44
N GLN A 188 -13.85 -20.07 -8.78
CA GLN A 188 -13.65 -19.97 -7.32
C GLN A 188 -14.94 -19.64 -6.55
N MET A 189 -16.06 -19.43 -7.25
CA MET A 189 -17.33 -19.06 -6.62
C MET A 189 -18.19 -20.29 -6.28
N PRO A 190 -18.87 -20.30 -5.12
CA PRO A 190 -18.80 -19.32 -4.04
C PRO A 190 -17.54 -19.53 -3.16
N MET A 191 -16.78 -18.45 -2.94
CA MET A 191 -15.56 -18.49 -2.10
C MET A 191 -15.82 -18.97 -0.66
N CYS A 192 -14.76 -19.46 0.02
CA CYS A 192 -14.84 -19.91 1.41
C CYS A 192 -15.24 -18.77 2.39
N SER A 193 -16.33 -18.97 3.16
CA SER A 193 -16.80 -17.96 4.13
C SER A 193 -15.77 -17.68 5.22
N TYR A 194 -15.12 -18.70 5.77
CA TYR A 194 -14.15 -18.55 6.86
C TYR A 194 -12.86 -17.83 6.44
N GLY A 195 -12.51 -17.91 5.14
CA GLY A 195 -11.42 -17.12 4.57
C GLY A 195 -11.81 -15.66 4.38
N LEU A 196 -13.03 -15.40 3.89
CA LEU A 196 -13.55 -14.03 3.73
C LEU A 196 -13.85 -13.32 5.05
N SER A 197 -14.19 -14.04 6.12
CA SER A 197 -14.39 -13.46 7.45
C SER A 197 -13.10 -13.31 8.27
N GLY A 198 -11.98 -13.85 7.79
CA GLY A 198 -10.68 -13.82 8.46
C GLY A 198 -10.49 -14.86 9.57
N VAL A 199 -11.51 -15.63 9.96
CA VAL A 199 -11.51 -16.51 11.15
C VAL A 199 -10.93 -17.91 10.92
N CYS A 200 -10.21 -18.11 9.82
CA CYS A 200 -9.50 -19.35 9.49
C CYS A 200 -8.01 -19.21 9.84
N CYS A 201 -7.50 -20.06 10.74
CA CYS A 201 -6.09 -20.06 11.14
C CYS A 201 -5.37 -21.31 10.62
N LYS A 202 -4.24 -21.09 9.93
CA LYS A 202 -3.37 -22.13 9.34
C LYS A 202 -1.91 -22.03 9.79
N ILE A 203 -1.66 -21.43 10.96
CA ILE A 203 -0.30 -21.07 11.42
C ILE A 203 0.47 -22.28 11.98
N CYS A 204 -0.20 -23.36 12.39
CA CYS A 204 0.44 -24.63 12.78
C CYS A 204 -0.37 -25.87 12.41
N ASN A 205 0.27 -27.03 12.57
CA ASN A 205 -0.27 -28.36 12.24
C ASN A 205 -1.22 -28.95 13.31
N MET A 206 -1.56 -28.22 14.38
CA MET A 206 -2.71 -28.55 15.24
C MET A 206 -4.05 -28.14 14.60
N GLY A 207 -4.00 -27.25 13.59
CA GLY A 207 -5.12 -26.86 12.76
C GLY A 207 -5.17 -27.63 11.43
N PRO A 208 -5.84 -27.10 10.40
CA PRO A 208 -6.45 -25.77 10.34
C PRO A 208 -7.59 -25.56 11.33
N CYS A 209 -7.59 -24.42 12.02
CA CYS A 209 -8.69 -24.01 12.92
C CYS A 209 -9.64 -23.08 12.17
N LYS A 210 -10.94 -23.16 12.49
CA LYS A 210 -11.96 -22.20 12.04
C LYS A 210 -12.86 -21.84 13.22
N ILE A 211 -13.08 -20.55 13.45
CA ILE A 211 -13.96 -20.13 14.54
C ILE A 211 -15.44 -20.27 14.14
N THR A 212 -16.26 -20.76 15.07
CA THR A 212 -17.70 -21.00 14.92
C THR A 212 -18.39 -20.84 16.28
N LYS A 213 -19.72 -20.73 16.31
CA LYS A 213 -20.48 -20.72 17.59
C LYS A 213 -20.33 -21.98 18.46
N LYS A 214 -19.82 -23.09 17.89
CA LYS A 214 -19.53 -24.35 18.62
C LYS A 214 -18.07 -24.46 19.07
N ALA A 215 -17.17 -23.77 18.38
CA ALA A 215 -15.74 -23.76 18.61
C ALA A 215 -15.29 -22.31 18.42
N ASP A 216 -15.49 -21.54 19.48
CA ASP A 216 -15.23 -20.10 19.60
C ASP A 216 -13.72 -19.79 19.67
N ARG A 217 -12.90 -20.79 19.99
CA ARG A 217 -11.44 -20.77 19.99
C ARG A 217 -10.85 -21.86 19.11
N GLY A 218 -9.65 -21.61 18.58
CA GLY A 218 -8.80 -22.63 17.96
C GLY A 218 -8.13 -23.53 19.00
N THR A 219 -7.45 -24.60 18.56
CA THR A 219 -6.84 -25.61 19.44
C THR A 219 -5.89 -25.05 20.50
N CYS A 220 -5.23 -23.91 20.24
CA CYS A 220 -4.33 -23.22 21.16
C CYS A 220 -5.02 -22.14 22.03
N GLY A 221 -6.35 -22.06 22.04
CA GLY A 221 -7.12 -21.06 22.80
C GLY A 221 -7.31 -19.70 22.10
N ALA A 222 -6.71 -19.47 20.92
CA ALA A 222 -6.88 -18.23 20.17
C ALA A 222 -8.31 -18.05 19.64
N ASP A 223 -8.91 -16.90 19.92
CA ASP A 223 -10.25 -16.50 19.46
C ASP A 223 -10.26 -15.86 18.06
N ALA A 224 -11.42 -15.33 17.65
CA ALA A 224 -11.59 -14.68 16.36
C ALA A 224 -10.76 -13.39 16.21
N ASP A 225 -10.66 -12.56 17.24
CA ASP A 225 -9.97 -11.27 17.17
C ASP A 225 -8.47 -11.49 17.00
N LEU A 226 -7.89 -12.40 17.78
CA LEU A 226 -6.48 -12.77 17.67
C LEU A 226 -6.17 -13.47 16.34
N ILE A 227 -7.09 -14.28 15.80
CA ILE A 227 -6.89 -14.92 14.49
C ILE A 227 -6.96 -13.90 13.34
N VAL A 228 -7.96 -13.00 13.34
CA VAL A 228 -8.13 -11.98 12.31
C VAL A 228 -6.96 -11.00 12.31
N SER A 229 -6.58 -10.47 13.49
CA SER A 229 -5.42 -9.58 13.65
C SER A 229 -4.11 -10.23 13.20
N ARG A 230 -3.81 -11.48 13.61
CA ARG A 230 -2.60 -12.20 13.17
C ARG A 230 -2.60 -12.46 11.67
N ASN A 231 -3.74 -12.83 11.08
CA ASN A 231 -3.88 -13.08 9.64
C ASN A 231 -3.65 -11.80 8.82
N LEU A 232 -4.10 -10.65 9.32
CA LEU A 232 -3.90 -9.35 8.69
C LEU A 232 -2.46 -8.84 8.89
N LEU A 233 -1.87 -8.96 10.09
CA LEU A 233 -0.48 -8.58 10.34
C LEU A 233 0.49 -9.35 9.42
N ARG A 234 0.28 -10.66 9.21
CA ARG A 234 1.09 -11.44 8.25
C ARG A 234 0.98 -10.95 6.81
N GLN A 235 -0.18 -10.40 6.42
CA GLN A 235 -0.37 -9.82 5.08
C GLN A 235 0.36 -8.48 4.97
N VAL A 236 0.19 -7.57 5.93
CA VAL A 236 0.93 -6.29 5.96
C VAL A 236 2.45 -6.53 5.98
N ALA A 237 2.94 -7.46 6.81
CA ALA A 237 4.35 -7.87 6.80
C ALA A 237 4.83 -8.45 5.45
N ALA A 238 3.95 -9.11 4.68
CA ALA A 238 4.27 -9.54 3.33
C ALA A 238 4.34 -8.37 2.34
N GLY A 239 3.49 -7.34 2.50
CA GLY A 239 3.59 -6.08 1.75
C GLY A 239 4.89 -5.33 2.03
N VAL A 240 5.26 -5.18 3.31
CA VAL A 240 6.58 -4.66 3.75
C VAL A 240 7.72 -5.45 3.10
N ALA A 241 7.66 -6.79 3.11
CA ALA A 241 8.70 -7.63 2.51
C ALA A 241 8.79 -7.47 0.98
N GLN A 242 7.66 -7.40 0.28
CA GLN A 242 7.60 -7.19 -1.17
C GLN A 242 8.22 -5.83 -1.56
N HIS A 243 7.76 -4.74 -0.94
CA HIS A 243 8.27 -3.40 -1.23
C HIS A 243 9.69 -3.16 -0.67
N GLY A 244 10.06 -3.76 0.47
CA GLY A 244 11.40 -3.70 1.03
C GLY A 244 12.44 -4.41 0.15
N ALA A 245 12.08 -5.55 -0.43
CA ALA A 245 12.92 -6.22 -1.43
C ALA A 245 13.10 -5.34 -2.69
N HIS A 246 12.02 -4.70 -3.17
CA HIS A 246 12.10 -3.73 -4.27
C HIS A 246 13.02 -2.54 -3.92
N ALA A 247 12.84 -1.92 -2.75
CA ALA A 247 13.67 -0.83 -2.27
C ALA A 247 15.16 -1.23 -2.20
N ARG A 248 15.48 -2.42 -1.69
CA ARG A 248 16.84 -2.95 -1.63
C ARG A 248 17.51 -2.98 -3.01
N GLU A 249 16.84 -3.52 -4.02
CA GLU A 249 17.40 -3.64 -5.38
C GLU A 249 17.70 -2.27 -6.00
N LEU A 250 16.84 -1.28 -5.78
CA LEU A 250 17.06 0.10 -6.23
C LEU A 250 18.18 0.81 -5.47
N LEU A 251 18.22 0.67 -4.14
CA LEU A 251 19.26 1.26 -3.29
C LEU A 251 20.65 0.70 -3.61
N LEU A 252 20.73 -0.62 -3.83
CA LEU A 252 21.93 -1.27 -4.32
C LEU A 252 22.29 -0.80 -5.73
N SER A 253 21.32 -0.66 -6.64
CA SER A 253 21.55 -0.11 -7.99
C SER A 253 22.15 1.31 -7.94
N LEU A 254 21.63 2.20 -7.08
CA LEU A 254 22.17 3.55 -6.86
C LEU A 254 23.61 3.50 -6.34
N LYS A 255 23.85 2.69 -5.30
CA LYS A 255 25.19 2.52 -4.73
C LYS A 255 26.18 1.96 -5.75
N TRP A 256 25.78 0.97 -6.56
CA TRP A 256 26.64 0.35 -7.57
C TRP A 256 26.90 1.27 -8.77
N ALA A 257 25.94 2.09 -9.19
CA ALA A 257 26.15 3.13 -10.21
C ALA A 257 27.15 4.18 -9.71
N ALA A 258 26.98 4.67 -8.48
CA ALA A 258 27.90 5.62 -7.88
C ALA A 258 29.33 5.03 -7.69
N GLN A 259 29.44 3.74 -7.38
CA GLN A 259 30.71 3.00 -7.31
C GLN A 259 31.31 2.62 -8.68
N GLY A 260 30.61 2.84 -9.80
CA GLY A 260 31.05 2.39 -11.13
C GLY A 260 31.04 0.87 -11.35
N LYS A 261 30.33 0.11 -10.51
CA LYS A 261 30.12 -1.35 -10.65
C LYS A 261 28.95 -1.68 -11.60
N LEU A 262 28.00 -0.76 -11.72
CA LEU A 262 26.89 -0.81 -12.66
C LEU A 262 27.07 0.34 -13.66
N ASP A 263 27.18 0.00 -14.95
CA ASP A 263 27.29 0.97 -16.04
C ASP A 263 25.92 1.59 -16.35
N LEU A 264 25.50 2.51 -15.48
CA LEU A 264 24.24 3.25 -15.52
C LEU A 264 24.50 4.69 -15.04
N PRO A 265 24.05 5.73 -15.75
CA PRO A 265 24.21 7.11 -15.31
C PRO A 265 23.34 7.42 -14.08
N ILE A 266 23.76 8.41 -13.30
CA ILE A 266 22.96 9.01 -12.24
C ILE A 266 22.35 10.29 -12.81
N ILE A 267 21.05 10.27 -13.11
CA ILE A 267 20.36 11.39 -13.80
C ILE A 267 19.77 12.40 -12.80
N GLY A 268 19.33 11.93 -11.63
CA GLY A 268 18.63 12.72 -10.63
C GLY A 268 19.53 13.45 -9.64
N GLU A 269 20.53 14.21 -10.11
CA GLU A 269 21.51 14.88 -9.25
C GLU A 269 20.82 15.75 -8.17
N TYR A 270 19.83 16.56 -8.56
CA TYR A 270 19.09 17.42 -7.62
C TYR A 270 18.34 16.62 -6.55
N LYS A 271 17.81 15.42 -6.89
CA LYS A 271 17.11 14.55 -5.95
C LYS A 271 18.07 14.06 -4.88
N ILE A 272 19.29 13.68 -5.27
CA ILE A 272 20.37 13.29 -4.35
C ILE A 272 20.72 14.47 -3.44
N ILE A 273 21.01 15.66 -4.00
CA ILE A 273 21.45 16.83 -3.21
C ILE A 273 20.36 17.30 -2.24
N ASN A 274 19.11 17.40 -2.68
CA ASN A 274 18.00 17.85 -1.82
C ASN A 274 17.68 16.83 -0.72
N THR A 275 17.72 15.53 -1.04
CA THR A 275 17.52 14.48 -0.04
C THR A 275 18.68 14.43 0.95
N ALA A 276 19.93 14.47 0.47
CA ALA A 276 21.12 14.50 1.32
C ALA A 276 21.05 15.64 2.36
N LYS A 277 20.66 16.85 1.94
CA LYS A 277 20.42 17.98 2.85
C LYS A 277 19.36 17.70 3.91
N ALA A 278 18.24 17.06 3.56
CA ALA A 278 17.20 16.68 4.52
C ALA A 278 17.69 15.64 5.56
N PHE A 279 18.62 14.77 5.17
CA PHE A 279 19.29 13.82 6.07
C PHE A 279 20.51 14.41 6.81
N GLY A 280 20.85 15.69 6.59
CA GLY A 280 22.02 16.33 7.19
C GLY A 280 23.37 15.89 6.60
N ILE A 281 23.37 15.17 5.47
CA ILE A 281 24.58 14.74 4.77
C ILE A 281 25.24 15.96 4.10
N PRO A 282 26.51 16.29 4.38
CA PRO A 282 27.20 17.41 3.75
C PRO A 282 27.30 17.22 2.23
N THR A 283 27.01 18.26 1.45
CA THR A 283 27.05 18.22 -0.03
C THR A 283 28.04 19.20 -0.66
N GLU A 284 28.49 20.23 0.07
CA GLU A 284 29.38 21.27 -0.46
C GLU A 284 30.82 20.74 -0.62
N GLY A 285 31.45 21.01 -1.76
CA GLY A 285 32.82 20.60 -2.05
C GLY A 285 33.05 19.09 -2.24
N ARG A 286 31.99 18.27 -2.29
CA ARG A 286 32.06 16.81 -2.44
C ARG A 286 31.66 16.35 -3.84
N GLU A 287 32.18 15.20 -4.25
CA GLU A 287 31.76 14.54 -5.49
C GLU A 287 30.34 13.97 -5.34
N LEU A 288 29.48 14.15 -6.35
CA LEU A 288 28.09 13.67 -6.32
C LEU A 288 28.01 12.17 -6.02
N LYS A 289 28.97 11.38 -6.51
CA LYS A 289 29.06 9.93 -6.28
C LYS A 289 29.29 9.59 -4.81
N GLU A 290 30.06 10.38 -4.07
CA GLU A 290 30.29 10.16 -2.64
C GLU A 290 29.01 10.42 -1.84
N VAL A 291 28.31 11.52 -2.15
CA VAL A 291 27.02 11.86 -1.55
C VAL A 291 25.97 10.79 -1.87
N ALA A 292 25.95 10.28 -3.10
CA ALA A 292 25.04 9.21 -3.51
C ALA A 292 25.30 7.87 -2.78
N ILE A 293 26.57 7.52 -2.53
CA ILE A 293 26.94 6.33 -1.75
C ILE A 293 26.47 6.48 -0.30
N GLU A 294 26.74 7.62 0.34
CA GLU A 294 26.36 7.87 1.73
C GLU A 294 24.84 7.94 1.93
N LEU A 295 24.11 8.53 0.98
CA LEU A 295 22.65 8.51 0.96
C LEU A 295 22.11 7.09 0.79
N ALA A 296 22.65 6.30 -0.15
CA ALA A 296 22.24 4.91 -0.34
C ALA A 296 22.52 4.05 0.91
N ASP A 297 23.66 4.24 1.57
CA ASP A 297 24.01 3.52 2.80
C ASP A 297 23.16 3.92 4.01
N THR A 298 22.78 5.19 4.09
CA THR A 298 21.82 5.67 5.10
C THR A 298 20.46 4.99 4.93
N LEU A 299 19.95 4.90 3.70
CA LEU A 299 18.66 4.27 3.39
C LEU A 299 18.71 2.73 3.52
N LEU A 300 19.84 2.09 3.19
CA LEU A 300 20.08 0.66 3.44
C LEU A 300 20.21 0.33 4.94
N THR A 301 20.60 1.29 5.77
CA THR A 301 20.62 1.15 7.23
C THR A 301 19.18 1.06 7.77
N ASP A 302 18.29 2.00 7.41
CA ASP A 302 16.86 1.96 7.80
C ASP A 302 16.13 0.70 7.28
N LEU A 303 16.56 0.14 6.14
CA LEU A 303 16.02 -1.14 5.63
C LEU A 303 16.33 -2.32 6.58
N SER A 304 17.47 -2.32 7.28
CA SER A 304 18.08 -3.55 7.80
C SER A 304 18.69 -3.51 9.22
N GLN A 305 18.76 -2.34 9.87
CA GLN A 305 19.36 -2.23 11.20
C GLN A 305 18.61 -3.03 12.28
N SER A 306 19.33 -3.55 13.27
CA SER A 306 18.76 -4.27 14.42
C SER A 306 18.38 -3.36 15.59
N SER A 307 18.89 -2.13 15.60
CA SER A 307 18.68 -1.13 16.65
C SER A 307 19.17 0.23 16.14
N GLY A 308 18.37 1.28 16.30
CA GLY A 308 18.74 2.62 15.88
C GLY A 308 17.52 3.52 15.69
N GLU A 309 17.77 4.80 15.43
CA GLU A 309 16.74 5.73 14.96
C GLU A 309 16.45 5.48 13.48
N TYR A 310 15.19 5.58 13.07
CA TYR A 310 14.75 5.42 11.68
C TYR A 310 14.90 6.75 10.92
N LYS A 311 16.05 6.95 10.29
CA LYS A 311 16.50 8.27 9.80
C LYS A 311 15.57 8.88 8.75
N THR A 312 14.99 8.06 7.89
CA THR A 312 14.06 8.47 6.82
C THR A 312 12.78 9.06 7.40
N ILE A 313 12.30 8.55 8.54
CA ILE A 313 11.17 9.14 9.27
C ILE A 313 11.60 10.49 9.87
N THR A 314 12.71 10.52 10.60
CA THR A 314 13.22 11.74 11.26
C THR A 314 13.44 12.90 10.27
N ALA A 315 13.98 12.59 9.08
CA ALA A 315 14.28 13.54 8.02
C ALA A 315 13.07 13.99 7.20
N LEU A 316 12.14 13.08 6.85
CA LEU A 316 11.13 13.33 5.81
C LEU A 316 9.66 13.30 6.28
N ALA A 317 9.36 12.76 7.46
CA ALA A 317 7.99 12.79 8.00
C ALA A 317 7.64 14.14 8.64
N PRO A 318 6.38 14.62 8.59
CA PRO A 318 5.94 15.79 9.35
C PRO A 318 6.24 15.65 10.84
N LYS A 319 6.76 16.70 11.49
CA LYS A 319 7.17 16.63 12.91
C LYS A 319 6.02 16.30 13.87
N GLU A 320 4.82 16.79 13.57
CA GLU A 320 3.59 16.46 14.31
C GLU A 320 3.26 14.96 14.22
N ARG A 321 3.38 14.35 13.04
CA ARG A 321 3.23 12.89 12.86
C ARG A 321 4.30 12.08 13.59
N GLN A 322 5.56 12.54 13.59
CA GLN A 322 6.64 11.90 14.35
C GLN A 322 6.33 11.84 15.86
N GLU A 323 5.65 12.86 16.41
CA GLU A 323 5.21 12.88 17.80
C GLU A 323 4.04 11.93 18.06
N VAL A 324 3.02 11.93 17.20
CA VAL A 324 1.90 10.97 17.27
C VAL A 324 2.41 9.52 17.27
N TRP A 325 3.33 9.17 16.37
CA TRP A 325 3.88 7.82 16.28
C TRP A 325 4.79 7.45 17.45
N ARG A 326 5.42 8.43 18.10
CA ARG A 326 6.18 8.25 19.35
C ARG A 326 5.25 7.95 20.52
N LYS A 327 4.19 8.74 20.71
CA LYS A 327 3.17 8.53 21.76
C LYS A 327 2.48 7.17 21.66
N LEU A 328 2.31 6.65 20.44
CA LEU A 328 1.71 5.34 20.18
C LEU A 328 2.69 4.15 20.26
N ASP A 329 3.99 4.40 20.48
CA ASP A 329 5.07 3.41 20.39
C ASP A 329 5.03 2.58 19.08
N ILE A 330 4.92 3.27 17.95
CA ILE A 330 4.87 2.64 16.60
C ILE A 330 6.01 3.06 15.68
N LEU A 331 7.01 3.82 16.15
CA LEU A 331 8.20 4.10 15.35
C LEU A 331 8.97 2.78 15.07
N PRO A 332 9.14 2.35 13.81
CA PRO A 332 9.81 1.09 13.48
C PRO A 332 11.32 1.16 13.72
N ILE A 333 11.98 0.01 13.85
CA ILE A 333 13.45 -0.12 13.94
C ILE A 333 14.04 -0.25 12.53
N SER A 334 13.54 -1.20 11.76
CA SER A 334 13.88 -1.39 10.34
C SER A 334 12.85 -2.25 9.63
N ALA A 335 12.76 -2.14 8.30
CA ALA A 335 11.82 -2.95 7.53
C ALA A 335 12.05 -4.47 7.68
N TYR A 336 13.31 -4.91 7.80
CA TYR A 336 13.61 -6.31 8.08
C TYR A 336 13.23 -6.73 9.50
N ASN A 337 13.47 -5.88 10.50
CA ASN A 337 13.06 -6.13 11.88
C ASN A 337 11.54 -6.29 12.00
N GLU A 338 10.77 -5.33 11.48
CA GLU A 338 9.31 -5.35 11.63
C GLU A 338 8.68 -6.58 10.96
N VAL A 339 9.24 -7.07 9.85
CA VAL A 339 8.80 -8.31 9.20
C VAL A 339 9.13 -9.53 10.05
N PHE A 340 10.35 -9.65 10.58
CA PHE A 340 10.73 -10.78 11.43
C PHE A 340 9.88 -10.82 12.72
N GLU A 341 9.72 -9.67 13.37
CA GLU A 341 8.91 -9.53 14.58
C GLU A 341 7.43 -9.83 14.31
N ALA A 342 6.89 -9.41 13.16
CA ALA A 342 5.52 -9.76 12.77
C ALA A 342 5.33 -11.28 12.63
N TYR A 343 6.28 -11.99 12.02
CA TYR A 343 6.21 -13.46 11.91
C TYR A 343 6.47 -14.17 13.24
N HIS A 344 7.27 -13.58 14.14
CA HIS A 344 7.49 -14.06 15.51
C HIS A 344 6.23 -13.94 16.37
N ARG A 345 5.67 -12.72 16.49
CA ARG A 345 4.44 -12.41 17.27
C ARG A 345 3.25 -13.23 16.86
N THR A 346 3.02 -13.33 15.55
CA THR A 346 1.94 -14.14 14.98
C THR A 346 2.22 -15.64 15.01
N GLY A 347 3.36 -16.07 15.56
CA GLY A 347 3.68 -17.47 15.84
C GLY A 347 2.72 -18.11 16.86
N VAL A 348 2.70 -19.44 16.89
CA VAL A 348 1.80 -20.15 17.82
C VAL A 348 2.37 -20.12 19.22
N GLY A 349 1.60 -19.54 20.14
CA GLY A 349 1.99 -19.38 21.55
C GLY A 349 2.88 -18.17 21.83
N THR A 350 3.03 -17.23 20.87
CA THR A 350 3.80 -15.99 21.08
C THR A 350 2.88 -14.85 21.55
N ASP A 351 2.43 -13.96 20.66
CA ASP A 351 1.66 -12.77 21.04
C ASP A 351 0.18 -13.14 21.18
N GLY A 352 -0.33 -13.10 22.42
CA GLY A 352 -1.68 -13.51 22.78
C GLY A 352 -2.73 -12.41 22.71
N ASP A 353 -2.33 -11.16 22.54
CA ASP A 353 -3.23 -10.01 22.55
C ASP A 353 -3.39 -9.45 21.12
N TRP A 354 -4.65 -9.33 20.70
CA TRP A 354 -4.96 -8.77 19.40
C TRP A 354 -4.59 -7.28 19.31
N ARG A 355 -4.60 -6.52 20.43
CA ARG A 355 -4.26 -5.08 20.44
C ARG A 355 -2.76 -4.89 20.20
N SER A 356 -1.88 -5.63 20.87
CA SER A 356 -0.43 -5.63 20.60
C SER A 356 -0.11 -6.05 19.15
N VAL A 357 -0.81 -7.06 18.61
CA VAL A 357 -0.71 -7.44 17.19
C VAL A 357 -1.13 -6.29 16.25
N MET A 358 -2.18 -5.54 16.59
CA MET A 358 -2.62 -4.37 15.81
C MET A 358 -1.70 -3.15 15.95
N GLN A 359 -1.02 -2.97 17.09
CA GLN A 359 0.05 -1.97 17.25
C GLN A 359 1.25 -2.30 16.33
N HIS A 360 1.67 -3.57 16.30
CA HIS A 360 2.76 -4.00 15.41
C HIS A 360 2.40 -3.87 13.92
N LEU A 361 1.12 -4.01 13.56
CA LEU A 361 0.63 -3.70 12.22
C LEU A 361 0.86 -2.22 11.83
N LEU A 362 0.68 -1.28 12.75
CA LEU A 362 0.98 0.13 12.50
C LEU A 362 2.48 0.37 12.27
N ARG A 363 3.36 -0.31 13.03
CA ARG A 363 4.82 -0.31 12.81
C ARG A 363 5.19 -0.80 11.41
N CYS A 364 4.62 -1.93 10.99
CA CYS A 364 4.79 -2.44 9.63
C CYS A 364 4.35 -1.41 8.56
N GLY A 365 3.20 -0.75 8.74
CA GLY A 365 2.74 0.30 7.82
C GLY A 365 3.71 1.48 7.68
N LEU A 366 4.37 1.89 8.77
CA LEU A 366 5.42 2.91 8.72
C LEU A 366 6.68 2.40 8.00
N ALA A 367 7.10 1.16 8.26
CA ALA A 367 8.24 0.56 7.57
C ALA A 367 8.00 0.40 6.04
N PHE A 368 6.79 0.00 5.64
CA PHE A 368 6.37 0.00 4.23
C PHE A 368 6.45 1.41 3.63
N THR A 369 5.91 2.40 4.34
CA THR A 369 5.85 3.79 3.84
C THR A 369 7.25 4.38 3.66
N PHE A 370 8.11 4.29 4.67
CA PHE A 370 9.38 5.02 4.64
C PHE A 370 10.53 4.26 3.98
N THR A 371 10.63 2.93 4.10
CA THR A 371 11.58 2.15 3.28
C THR A 371 10.97 1.69 1.96
N GLY A 372 9.82 1.02 2.02
CA GLY A 372 9.22 0.37 0.86
C GLY A 372 8.72 1.32 -0.24
N VAL A 373 8.39 2.56 0.11
CA VAL A 373 7.86 3.57 -0.82
C VAL A 373 8.80 4.79 -0.93
N VAL A 374 9.13 5.46 0.19
CA VAL A 374 9.97 6.67 0.16
C VAL A 374 11.41 6.39 -0.26
N ALA A 375 12.12 5.47 0.40
CA ALA A 375 13.50 5.14 0.02
C ALA A 375 13.61 4.56 -1.41
N ALA A 376 12.64 3.75 -1.82
CA ALA A 376 12.53 3.25 -3.20
C ALA A 376 12.38 4.40 -4.22
N ASN A 377 11.47 5.35 -3.99
CA ASN A 377 11.29 6.50 -4.89
C ASN A 377 12.55 7.39 -4.93
N ILE A 378 13.21 7.63 -3.79
CA ILE A 378 14.47 8.40 -3.75
C ILE A 378 15.52 7.75 -4.65
N ALA A 379 15.74 6.43 -4.51
CA ALA A 379 16.72 5.71 -5.32
C ALA A 379 16.36 5.68 -6.82
N THR A 380 15.08 5.49 -7.13
CA THR A 380 14.57 5.48 -8.51
C THR A 380 14.76 6.83 -9.17
N ASP A 381 14.34 7.91 -8.53
CA ASP A 381 14.45 9.26 -9.08
C ASP A 381 15.91 9.75 -9.14
N ALA A 382 16.77 9.31 -8.22
CA ALA A 382 18.22 9.57 -8.25
C ALA A 382 18.89 8.89 -9.46
N LEU A 383 18.58 7.62 -9.73
CA LEU A 383 19.10 6.89 -10.90
C LEU A 383 18.56 7.46 -12.22
N PHE A 384 17.23 7.54 -12.33
CA PHE A 384 16.53 7.66 -13.60
C PHE A 384 15.95 9.06 -13.88
N GLY A 385 16.09 9.99 -12.93
CA GLY A 385 15.40 11.28 -12.94
C GLY A 385 13.92 11.13 -12.56
N VAL A 386 13.26 12.25 -12.23
CA VAL A 386 11.84 12.27 -11.85
C VAL A 386 10.89 12.10 -13.04
N GLY A 387 11.36 12.39 -14.26
CA GLY A 387 10.50 12.62 -15.43
C GLY A 387 9.94 14.04 -15.45
N ASP A 388 9.25 14.38 -16.54
CA ASP A 388 8.54 15.65 -16.74
C ASP A 388 7.17 15.33 -17.37
N ARG A 389 6.30 16.33 -17.49
CA ARG A 389 4.99 16.15 -18.13
C ARG A 389 5.15 15.75 -19.60
N VAL A 390 4.55 14.63 -20.00
CA VAL A 390 4.53 14.13 -21.38
C VAL A 390 3.15 13.63 -21.79
N THR A 391 2.85 13.71 -23.08
CA THR A 391 1.69 13.03 -23.69
C THR A 391 2.10 11.62 -24.10
N SER A 392 1.38 10.61 -23.61
CA SER A 392 1.59 9.20 -23.98
C SER A 392 0.31 8.60 -24.56
N LYS A 393 0.43 7.54 -25.37
CA LYS A 393 -0.70 6.70 -25.74
C LYS A 393 -1.00 5.69 -24.63
N SER A 394 -2.21 5.16 -24.59
CA SER A 394 -2.61 4.06 -23.72
C SER A 394 -3.68 3.17 -24.36
N ASN A 395 -3.93 2.03 -23.73
CA ASN A 395 -4.79 0.92 -24.17
C ASN A 395 -4.20 0.06 -25.31
N MET A 396 -4.78 -1.13 -25.49
CA MET A 396 -4.23 -2.22 -26.32
C MET A 396 -4.10 -1.86 -27.81
N GLY A 397 -4.88 -0.91 -28.33
CA GLY A 397 -4.81 -0.45 -29.72
C GLY A 397 -3.48 0.19 -30.12
N ALA A 398 -2.65 0.60 -29.15
CA ALA A 398 -1.31 1.14 -29.42
C ALA A 398 -0.26 0.06 -29.77
N LEU A 399 -0.62 -1.23 -29.69
CA LEU A 399 0.19 -2.35 -30.21
C LEU A 399 0.36 -2.22 -31.73
N LYS A 400 1.57 -2.49 -32.25
CA LYS A 400 1.89 -2.30 -33.67
C LYS A 400 2.02 -3.63 -34.42
N LYS A 401 1.34 -3.77 -35.55
CA LYS A 401 1.52 -4.90 -36.47
C LYS A 401 2.83 -4.74 -37.26
N GLY A 402 3.60 -5.82 -37.43
CA GLY A 402 4.86 -5.81 -38.18
C GLY A 402 6.04 -5.13 -37.47
N TRP A 403 5.95 -4.94 -36.15
CA TRP A 403 7.05 -4.51 -35.28
C TRP A 403 7.48 -5.67 -34.37
N VAL A 404 8.71 -5.62 -33.88
CA VAL A 404 9.15 -6.50 -32.78
C VAL A 404 8.58 -5.93 -31.49
N ASN A 405 7.54 -6.56 -30.95
CA ASN A 405 6.79 -6.01 -29.82
C ASN A 405 7.25 -6.65 -28.51
N ILE A 406 7.76 -5.83 -27.59
CA ILE A 406 8.30 -6.26 -26.30
C ILE A 406 7.49 -5.63 -25.16
N ALA A 407 6.91 -6.45 -24.30
CA ALA A 407 6.27 -5.99 -23.07
C ALA A 407 7.23 -6.08 -21.87
N VAL A 408 7.20 -5.08 -20.99
CA VAL A 408 7.90 -5.08 -19.70
C VAL A 408 6.87 -5.05 -18.57
N HIS A 409 6.97 -6.01 -17.64
CA HIS A 409 6.01 -6.24 -16.56
C HIS A 409 6.71 -6.52 -15.23
N GLY A 410 6.36 -5.74 -14.21
CA GLY A 410 6.81 -5.91 -12.85
C GLY A 410 6.95 -4.55 -12.17
N HIS A 411 8.03 -4.35 -11.42
CA HIS A 411 8.34 -3.18 -10.61
C HIS A 411 9.82 -2.72 -10.67
N LEU A 412 10.76 -3.46 -11.28
CA LEU A 412 12.20 -3.16 -11.24
C LEU A 412 12.73 -2.45 -12.51
N PRO A 413 12.94 -1.11 -12.50
CA PRO A 413 13.37 -0.35 -13.67
C PRO A 413 14.83 -0.58 -14.09
N THR A 414 15.72 -1.08 -13.24
CA THR A 414 17.19 -1.11 -13.53
C THR A 414 17.55 -1.86 -14.82
N LEU A 415 17.06 -3.08 -15.01
CA LEU A 415 17.32 -3.81 -16.26
C LEU A 415 16.40 -3.35 -17.41
N VAL A 416 15.17 -2.92 -17.09
CA VAL A 416 14.19 -2.40 -18.05
C VAL A 416 14.73 -1.17 -18.78
N SER A 417 15.35 -0.23 -18.05
CA SER A 417 15.94 1.00 -18.62
C SER A 417 16.94 0.67 -19.74
N LEU A 418 17.82 -0.30 -19.50
CA LEU A 418 18.86 -0.73 -20.45
C LEU A 418 18.32 -1.58 -21.60
N ILE A 419 17.26 -2.37 -21.38
CA ILE A 419 16.53 -3.05 -22.47
C ILE A 419 15.94 -2.01 -23.42
N VAL A 420 15.30 -0.97 -22.89
CA VAL A 420 14.63 0.07 -23.69
C VAL A 420 15.64 1.00 -24.37
N GLU A 421 16.66 1.48 -23.64
CA GLU A 421 17.76 2.29 -24.19
C GLU A 421 18.45 1.58 -25.37
N ILE A 422 18.89 0.33 -25.17
CA ILE A 422 19.62 -0.42 -26.18
C ILE A 422 18.71 -0.82 -27.34
N GLY A 423 17.44 -1.17 -27.09
CA GLY A 423 16.48 -1.50 -28.16
C GLY A 423 16.04 -0.31 -29.00
N ASN A 424 16.05 0.91 -28.45
CA ASN A 424 15.84 2.15 -29.18
C ASN A 424 17.08 2.61 -29.97
N SER A 425 18.26 2.04 -29.71
CA SER A 425 19.47 2.36 -30.45
C SER A 425 19.38 2.01 -31.94
N LYS A 426 20.13 2.75 -32.78
CA LYS A 426 20.21 2.48 -34.22
C LYS A 426 20.62 1.03 -34.53
N GLU A 427 21.52 0.45 -33.73
CA GLU A 427 21.97 -0.95 -33.86
C GLU A 427 20.78 -1.92 -33.86
N TYR A 428 19.95 -1.88 -32.81
CA TYR A 428 18.84 -2.84 -32.67
C TYR A 428 17.65 -2.54 -33.57
N GLN A 429 17.40 -1.25 -33.86
CA GLN A 429 16.39 -0.87 -34.84
C GLN A 429 16.77 -1.32 -36.26
N ASP A 430 18.07 -1.29 -36.62
CA ASP A 430 18.55 -1.84 -37.89
C ASP A 430 18.51 -3.38 -37.91
N LYS A 431 18.86 -4.06 -36.80
CA LYS A 431 18.70 -5.53 -36.68
C LYS A 431 17.23 -5.97 -36.87
N ALA A 432 16.28 -5.25 -36.27
CA ALA A 432 14.85 -5.51 -36.45
C ALA A 432 14.41 -5.34 -37.92
N ARG A 433 14.91 -4.30 -38.60
CA ARG A 433 14.68 -4.11 -40.04
C ARG A 433 15.29 -5.20 -40.91
N ALA A 434 16.48 -5.69 -40.57
CA ALA A 434 17.14 -6.77 -41.30
C ALA A 434 16.34 -8.09 -41.30
N ILE A 435 15.57 -8.38 -40.24
CA ILE A 435 14.67 -9.55 -40.17
C ILE A 435 13.27 -9.29 -40.74
N GLY A 436 13.01 -8.10 -41.30
CA GLY A 436 11.75 -7.74 -41.96
C GLY A 436 10.70 -7.05 -41.07
N ALA A 437 11.03 -6.68 -39.83
CA ALA A 437 10.17 -5.83 -39.00
C ALA A 437 10.37 -4.34 -39.32
N GLN A 438 9.45 -3.47 -38.93
CA GLN A 438 9.60 -2.02 -39.09
C GLN A 438 10.60 -1.42 -38.08
N GLY A 439 10.70 -2.05 -36.90
CA GLY A 439 11.55 -1.65 -35.78
C GLY A 439 11.21 -2.44 -34.52
N ILE A 440 11.73 -2.02 -33.37
CA ILE A 440 11.34 -2.53 -32.04
C ILE A 440 10.40 -1.52 -31.36
N ALA A 441 9.34 -2.01 -30.72
CA ALA A 441 8.38 -1.22 -29.95
C ALA A 441 8.20 -1.78 -28.53
N PHE A 442 8.10 -0.88 -27.54
CA PHE A 442 8.06 -1.21 -26.12
C PHE A 442 6.71 -0.88 -25.47
N TYR A 443 6.28 -1.79 -24.61
CA TYR A 443 4.96 -1.77 -23.99
C TYR A 443 5.04 -2.02 -22.49
N GLY A 444 4.27 -1.28 -21.71
CA GLY A 444 4.30 -1.31 -20.25
C GLY A 444 3.08 -2.02 -19.65
N VAL A 445 3.32 -2.89 -18.69
CA VAL A 445 2.29 -3.52 -17.86
C VAL A 445 2.64 -3.33 -16.38
N CYS A 446 1.66 -2.92 -15.58
CA CYS A 446 1.86 -2.53 -14.17
C CYS A 446 2.98 -1.47 -13.98
N CYS A 447 3.66 -1.49 -12.83
CA CYS A 447 4.44 -0.35 -12.35
C CYS A 447 5.76 -0.13 -13.11
N SER A 448 6.53 -1.16 -13.49
CA SER A 448 7.66 -1.05 -14.45
C SER A 448 7.24 -0.37 -15.76
N GLY A 449 6.02 -0.64 -16.23
CA GLY A 449 5.47 0.00 -17.43
C GLY A 449 5.21 1.50 -17.25
N LEU A 450 4.62 1.89 -16.12
CA LEU A 450 4.40 3.30 -15.77
C LEU A 450 5.73 4.04 -15.54
N SER A 451 6.66 3.42 -14.82
CA SER A 451 8.00 3.92 -14.50
C SER A 451 8.79 4.36 -15.73
N ALA A 452 8.71 3.55 -16.81
CA ALA A 452 9.36 3.83 -18.08
C ALA A 452 8.59 4.83 -18.96
N MET A 453 7.26 4.86 -18.85
CA MET A 453 6.40 5.78 -19.61
C MET A 453 6.69 7.25 -19.24
N TYR A 454 6.51 7.64 -17.98
CA TYR A 454 6.59 9.06 -17.59
C TYR A 454 8.03 9.60 -17.58
N ARG A 455 9.05 8.72 -17.65
CA ARG A 455 10.45 9.09 -17.91
C ARG A 455 10.77 9.20 -19.41
N ASN A 456 9.75 9.14 -20.26
CA ASN A 456 9.84 9.29 -21.71
C ASN A 456 10.79 8.31 -22.42
N TRP A 457 10.85 7.06 -21.94
CA TRP A 457 11.68 6.02 -22.58
C TRP A 457 11.05 5.42 -23.84
N GLY A 458 9.88 5.91 -24.28
CA GLY A 458 9.15 5.37 -25.43
C GLY A 458 8.38 4.08 -25.12
N VAL A 459 8.02 3.85 -23.86
CA VAL A 459 7.20 2.69 -23.41
C VAL A 459 5.74 3.10 -23.29
N VAL A 460 4.85 2.37 -23.97
CA VAL A 460 3.41 2.65 -24.00
C VAL A 460 2.64 1.79 -22.98
N PRO A 461 1.92 2.36 -22.00
CA PRO A 461 1.13 1.60 -21.01
C PRO A 461 -0.08 0.91 -21.64
N LEU A 462 -0.15 -0.43 -21.53
CA LEU A 462 -1.26 -1.21 -22.09
C LEU A 462 -2.27 -1.67 -21.03
N SER A 463 -1.81 -2.15 -19.87
CA SER A 463 -2.67 -2.88 -18.91
C SER A 463 -2.11 -2.92 -17.49
N ASN A 464 -3.00 -3.10 -16.52
CA ASN A 464 -2.66 -3.63 -15.20
C ASN A 464 -2.63 -5.18 -15.21
N ALA A 465 -2.37 -5.79 -14.04
CA ALA A 465 -2.10 -7.22 -13.90
C ALA A 465 -3.26 -8.14 -14.32
N VAL A 466 -4.49 -7.79 -13.92
CA VAL A 466 -5.69 -8.64 -14.12
C VAL A 466 -5.97 -8.87 -15.61
N THR A 467 -5.70 -7.87 -16.45
CA THR A 467 -5.88 -7.98 -17.92
C THR A 467 -4.58 -8.14 -18.71
N ALA A 468 -3.44 -8.40 -18.06
CA ALA A 468 -2.17 -8.70 -18.73
C ALA A 468 -2.29 -9.89 -19.70
N GLU A 469 -3.12 -10.88 -19.34
CA GLU A 469 -3.47 -12.03 -20.18
C GLU A 469 -4.17 -11.63 -21.49
N LEU A 470 -5.03 -10.60 -21.46
CA LEU A 470 -5.69 -10.08 -22.67
C LEU A 470 -4.68 -9.41 -23.61
N VAL A 471 -3.63 -8.77 -23.08
CA VAL A 471 -2.56 -8.17 -23.88
C VAL A 471 -1.78 -9.23 -24.65
N ILE A 472 -1.44 -10.37 -24.02
CA ILE A 472 -0.86 -11.51 -24.75
C ILE A 472 -1.88 -12.11 -25.72
N GLY A 473 -3.16 -12.17 -25.32
CA GLY A 473 -4.30 -12.60 -26.11
C GLY A 473 -4.45 -11.93 -27.48
N THR A 474 -3.84 -10.75 -27.67
CA THR A 474 -3.78 -10.08 -28.99
C THR A 474 -2.96 -10.84 -30.03
N GLY A 475 -2.06 -11.74 -29.59
CA GLY A 475 -1.06 -12.36 -30.44
C GLY A 475 0.01 -11.38 -30.96
N ALA A 476 0.05 -10.13 -30.50
CA ALA A 476 0.99 -9.13 -31.02
C ALA A 476 2.40 -9.24 -30.42
N LEU A 477 2.55 -9.73 -29.18
CA LEU A 477 3.80 -9.67 -28.42
C LEU A 477 4.78 -10.80 -28.75
N ASP A 478 6.02 -10.44 -29.07
CA ASP A 478 7.10 -11.39 -29.37
C ASP A 478 7.84 -11.84 -28.10
N LEU A 479 8.02 -10.91 -27.16
CA LEU A 479 8.68 -11.17 -25.89
C LEU A 479 8.01 -10.43 -24.73
N TRP A 480 7.89 -11.11 -23.60
CA TRP A 480 7.39 -10.59 -22.34
C TRP A 480 8.50 -10.67 -21.29
N VAL A 481 9.00 -9.51 -20.85
CA VAL A 481 9.97 -9.39 -19.77
C VAL A 481 9.20 -9.32 -18.45
N ALA A 482 9.39 -10.30 -17.59
CA ALA A 482 8.81 -10.37 -16.25
C ALA A 482 9.91 -10.17 -15.19
N ASP A 483 9.77 -9.14 -14.35
CA ASP A 483 10.64 -8.94 -13.19
C ASP A 483 10.01 -9.49 -11.89
N VAL A 484 9.44 -8.68 -11.01
CA VAL A 484 8.86 -9.08 -9.70
C VAL A 484 7.48 -8.46 -9.47
N GLN A 485 6.67 -9.17 -8.67
CA GLN A 485 5.33 -8.79 -8.18
C GLN A 485 4.27 -8.57 -9.28
N ASP A 486 3.01 -8.93 -8.98
CA ASP A 486 1.83 -8.82 -9.87
C ASP A 486 1.93 -9.51 -11.26
N VAL A 487 2.98 -10.27 -11.51
CA VAL A 487 3.09 -11.18 -12.66
C VAL A 487 2.37 -12.50 -12.35
N TYR A 488 1.11 -12.62 -12.77
CA TYR A 488 0.30 -13.82 -12.50
C TYR A 488 0.81 -15.05 -13.27
N PRO A 489 0.93 -16.25 -12.64
CA PRO A 489 1.54 -17.42 -13.29
C PRO A 489 0.86 -17.90 -14.58
N ALA A 490 -0.47 -17.75 -14.69
CA ALA A 490 -1.27 -18.15 -15.84
C ALA A 490 -0.92 -17.36 -17.13
N ILE A 491 -0.11 -16.29 -17.02
CA ILE A 491 0.51 -15.63 -18.18
C ILE A 491 1.32 -16.61 -19.06
N MET A 492 1.86 -17.69 -18.47
CA MET A 492 2.57 -18.75 -19.19
C MET A 492 1.64 -19.58 -20.07
N ASP A 493 0.44 -19.91 -19.60
CA ASP A 493 -0.53 -20.71 -20.34
C ASP A 493 -0.99 -19.94 -21.59
N VAL A 494 -1.32 -18.66 -21.42
CA VAL A 494 -1.67 -17.77 -22.53
C VAL A 494 -0.47 -17.56 -23.48
N ALA A 495 0.73 -17.32 -22.96
CA ALA A 495 1.93 -17.13 -23.78
C ALA A 495 2.24 -18.34 -24.68
N ASN A 496 2.00 -19.56 -24.19
CA ASN A 496 2.15 -20.78 -24.98
C ASN A 496 1.15 -20.84 -26.15
N CYS A 497 -0.09 -20.37 -25.99
CA CYS A 497 -1.09 -20.32 -27.07
C CYS A 497 -0.68 -19.39 -28.23
N PHE A 498 0.01 -18.28 -27.94
CA PHE A 498 0.41 -17.26 -28.93
C PHE A 498 1.90 -17.28 -29.31
N GLN A 499 2.64 -18.27 -28.81
CA GLN A 499 4.10 -18.42 -28.92
C GLN A 499 4.89 -17.17 -28.48
N THR A 500 4.30 -16.30 -27.66
CA THR A 500 4.98 -15.16 -27.04
C THR A 500 6.01 -15.70 -26.08
N LYS A 501 7.28 -15.27 -26.16
CA LYS A 501 8.29 -15.79 -25.22
C LYS A 501 8.29 -15.00 -23.92
N VAL A 502 8.10 -15.68 -22.79
CA VAL A 502 8.31 -15.09 -21.45
C VAL A 502 9.77 -15.27 -21.01
N VAL A 503 10.38 -14.18 -20.54
CA VAL A 503 11.70 -14.14 -19.91
C VAL A 503 11.56 -13.57 -18.51
N THR A 504 12.04 -14.32 -17.51
CA THR A 504 12.16 -13.85 -16.12
C THR A 504 13.53 -13.23 -15.88
N THR A 505 13.58 -12.11 -15.15
CA THR A 505 14.82 -11.35 -14.93
C THR A 505 15.32 -11.31 -13.48
N SER A 506 14.49 -11.76 -12.52
CA SER A 506 14.84 -11.86 -11.10
C SER A 506 14.97 -13.31 -10.64
N SER A 507 15.97 -13.60 -9.81
CA SER A 507 16.12 -14.91 -9.16
C SER A 507 14.98 -15.18 -8.15
N SER A 508 14.38 -14.13 -7.59
CA SER A 508 13.27 -14.19 -6.63
C SER A 508 11.88 -14.35 -7.26
N ALA A 509 11.76 -14.31 -8.61
CA ALA A 509 10.49 -14.43 -9.31
C ALA A 509 10.63 -15.29 -10.57
N ARG A 510 10.25 -16.57 -10.44
CA ARG A 510 10.39 -17.59 -11.48
C ARG A 510 9.03 -18.11 -11.93
N LEU A 511 8.85 -18.21 -13.23
CA LEU A 511 7.67 -18.77 -13.87
C LEU A 511 8.06 -20.10 -14.54
N PRO A 512 7.36 -21.23 -14.25
CA PRO A 512 7.61 -22.51 -14.92
C PRO A 512 7.51 -22.37 -16.45
N GLY A 513 8.49 -22.87 -17.19
CA GLY A 513 8.56 -22.77 -18.66
C GLY A 513 9.10 -21.45 -19.24
N ALA A 514 9.20 -20.38 -18.43
CA ALA A 514 9.84 -19.15 -18.87
C ALA A 514 11.35 -19.37 -19.08
N GLU A 515 11.94 -18.66 -20.05
CA GLU A 515 13.39 -18.49 -20.09
C GLU A 515 13.83 -17.58 -18.93
N HIS A 516 15.11 -17.64 -18.55
CA HIS A 516 15.66 -16.78 -17.50
C HIS A 516 16.94 -16.13 -17.98
N ILE A 517 16.92 -14.81 -18.05
CA ILE A 517 18.02 -13.96 -18.48
C ILE A 517 17.99 -12.77 -17.52
N GLY A 518 18.74 -12.87 -16.42
CA GLY A 518 18.53 -12.02 -15.25
C GLY A 518 19.70 -12.02 -14.28
N TYR A 519 19.52 -11.33 -13.16
CA TYR A 519 20.52 -11.29 -12.10
C TYR A 519 20.57 -12.61 -11.33
N ASP A 520 21.78 -13.07 -11.02
CA ASP A 520 21.96 -14.17 -10.07
C ASP A 520 21.63 -13.75 -8.63
N HIS A 521 21.55 -14.72 -7.71
CA HIS A 521 21.16 -14.48 -6.32
C HIS A 521 22.12 -13.57 -5.53
N HIS A 522 23.39 -13.49 -5.94
CA HIS A 522 24.43 -12.69 -5.30
C HIS A 522 24.76 -11.40 -6.06
N HIS A 523 24.03 -11.12 -7.15
CA HIS A 523 24.31 -10.02 -8.09
C HIS A 523 25.73 -10.03 -8.65
N SER A 524 26.36 -11.22 -8.74
CA SER A 524 27.75 -11.34 -9.21
C SER A 524 27.90 -10.87 -10.67
N ASN A 525 26.82 -10.96 -11.44
CA ASN A 525 26.72 -10.49 -12.83
C ASN A 525 26.20 -9.03 -13.00
N ILE A 526 26.18 -8.19 -11.96
CA ILE A 526 25.69 -6.79 -12.08
C ILE A 526 26.47 -5.95 -13.12
N ALA A 527 27.77 -6.18 -13.26
CA ALA A 527 28.59 -5.53 -14.29
C ALA A 527 28.20 -5.96 -15.73
N GLU A 528 27.50 -7.09 -15.90
CA GLU A 528 27.01 -7.59 -17.18
C GLU A 528 25.61 -7.06 -17.56
N THR A 529 25.02 -6.10 -16.83
CA THR A 529 23.62 -5.69 -17.05
C THR A 529 23.32 -5.30 -18.50
N ARG A 530 24.22 -4.55 -19.18
CA ARG A 530 24.07 -4.21 -20.61
C ARG A 530 24.13 -5.45 -21.53
N ASN A 531 24.88 -6.50 -21.15
CA ASN A 531 24.92 -7.77 -21.87
C ASN A 531 23.65 -8.60 -21.64
N LEU A 532 23.06 -8.56 -20.43
CA LEU A 532 21.75 -9.18 -20.16
C LEU A 532 20.65 -8.54 -21.00
N ALA A 533 20.60 -7.20 -21.06
CA ALA A 533 19.68 -6.46 -21.92
C ALA A 533 19.83 -6.85 -23.40
N ARG A 534 21.07 -6.92 -23.92
CA ARG A 534 21.37 -7.38 -25.29
C ARG A 534 20.87 -8.81 -25.55
N LYS A 535 21.14 -9.76 -24.65
CA LYS A 535 20.65 -11.15 -24.72
C LYS A 535 19.12 -11.21 -24.82
N ILE A 536 18.40 -10.37 -24.07
CA ILE A 536 16.93 -10.29 -24.11
C ILE A 536 16.44 -9.71 -25.45
N LEU A 537 17.07 -8.66 -25.96
CA LEU A 537 16.71 -8.05 -27.24
C LEU A 537 16.98 -8.98 -28.42
N ASP A 538 18.15 -9.60 -28.49
CA ASP A 538 18.46 -10.60 -29.53
C ASP A 538 17.50 -11.80 -29.45
N ARG A 539 17.04 -12.16 -28.24
CA ARG A 539 16.02 -13.19 -28.05
C ARG A 539 14.62 -12.77 -28.51
N ALA A 540 14.27 -11.48 -28.41
CA ALA A 540 13.03 -10.93 -28.95
C ALA A 540 13.02 -10.95 -30.49
N LEU A 541 14.14 -10.60 -31.13
CA LEU A 541 14.31 -10.72 -32.59
C LEU A 541 14.05 -12.17 -33.04
N GLN A 542 14.66 -13.15 -32.35
CA GLN A 542 14.44 -14.58 -32.63
C GLN A 542 13.00 -15.05 -32.40
N SER A 543 12.29 -14.48 -31.41
CA SER A 543 10.85 -14.74 -31.24
C SER A 543 10.07 -14.22 -32.44
N HIS A 544 10.30 -12.98 -32.85
CA HIS A 544 9.58 -12.36 -33.96
C HIS A 544 9.68 -13.17 -35.25
N GLU A 545 10.88 -13.68 -35.57
CA GLU A 545 11.07 -14.55 -36.74
C GLU A 545 10.30 -15.86 -36.67
N LYS A 546 10.28 -16.51 -35.49
CA LYS A 546 9.53 -17.76 -35.28
C LYS A 546 8.02 -17.57 -35.30
N ARG A 547 7.54 -16.35 -34.99
CA ARG A 547 6.12 -15.96 -34.95
C ARG A 547 5.59 -15.41 -36.27
N LYS A 548 6.43 -15.32 -37.32
CA LYS A 548 6.02 -14.91 -38.68
C LYS A 548 4.85 -15.78 -39.17
N GLY A 549 3.74 -15.13 -39.49
CA GLY A 549 2.52 -15.79 -39.99
C GLY A 549 1.50 -16.19 -38.92
N LEU A 550 1.78 -16.02 -37.63
CA LEU A 550 0.76 -16.21 -36.58
C LEU A 550 -0.34 -15.14 -36.67
N PRO A 551 -1.62 -15.47 -36.39
CA PRO A 551 -2.70 -14.50 -36.37
C PRO A 551 -2.51 -13.42 -35.29
N VAL A 552 -2.67 -12.15 -35.68
CA VAL A 552 -2.60 -10.99 -34.78
C VAL A 552 -3.93 -10.22 -34.79
N TYR A 553 -4.54 -10.10 -33.63
CA TYR A 553 -5.77 -9.36 -33.39
C TYR A 553 -5.52 -8.28 -32.33
N ILE A 554 -5.57 -7.02 -32.74
CA ILE A 554 -5.37 -5.88 -31.84
C ILE A 554 -6.69 -5.10 -31.86
N PRO A 555 -7.34 -4.88 -30.70
CA PRO A 555 -8.58 -4.13 -30.64
C PRO A 555 -8.29 -2.65 -30.96
N PRO A 556 -9.18 -1.92 -31.66
CA PRO A 556 -8.85 -0.63 -32.28
C PRO A 556 -8.80 0.55 -31.29
N TYR A 557 -8.84 0.31 -29.99
CA TYR A 557 -8.98 1.34 -28.96
C TYR A 557 -7.62 1.79 -28.43
N GLU A 558 -7.25 3.02 -28.74
CA GLU A 558 -6.14 3.75 -28.13
C GLU A 558 -6.58 5.15 -27.72
N VAL A 559 -5.99 5.69 -26.65
CA VAL A 559 -6.33 7.01 -26.08
C VAL A 559 -5.04 7.72 -25.66
N GLU A 560 -4.91 9.01 -25.96
CA GLU A 560 -3.81 9.84 -25.45
C GLU A 560 -4.06 10.25 -24.00
N ALA A 561 -3.02 10.32 -23.17
CA ALA A 561 -3.06 10.73 -21.78
C ALA A 561 -1.88 11.63 -21.44
N GLU A 562 -2.14 12.69 -20.67
CA GLU A 562 -1.12 13.52 -20.03
C GLU A 562 -0.63 12.82 -18.76
N VAL A 563 0.69 12.64 -18.64
CA VAL A 563 1.31 11.91 -17.54
C VAL A 563 2.58 12.62 -17.05
N GLY A 564 3.03 12.31 -15.83
CA GLY A 564 4.26 12.88 -15.27
C GLY A 564 4.06 14.10 -14.38
N PHE A 565 2.89 14.20 -13.71
CA PHE A 565 2.58 15.29 -12.78
C PHE A 565 3.34 15.12 -11.45
N SER A 566 4.63 15.48 -11.44
CA SER A 566 5.49 15.45 -10.25
C SER A 566 5.33 16.70 -9.37
N VAL A 567 5.91 16.66 -8.16
CA VAL A 567 6.00 17.84 -7.27
C VAL A 567 6.77 18.97 -7.98
N GLU A 568 7.81 18.60 -8.72
CA GLU A 568 8.68 19.48 -9.49
C GLU A 568 7.96 20.08 -10.70
N PHE A 569 7.07 19.31 -11.37
CA PHE A 569 6.17 19.85 -12.40
C PHE A 569 5.27 20.95 -11.82
N VAL A 570 4.65 20.71 -10.66
CA VAL A 570 3.76 21.71 -10.02
C VAL A 570 4.51 23.01 -9.72
N HIS A 571 5.71 22.93 -9.12
CA HIS A 571 6.55 24.11 -8.86
C HIS A 571 6.99 24.82 -10.14
N LYS A 572 7.37 24.07 -11.19
CA LYS A 572 7.81 24.61 -12.49
C LYS A 572 6.67 25.30 -13.24
N HIS A 573 5.47 24.73 -13.20
CA HIS A 573 4.29 25.23 -13.92
C HIS A 573 3.64 26.42 -13.22
N TYR A 574 3.50 26.37 -11.90
CA TYR A 574 2.82 27.40 -11.11
C TYR A 574 3.76 28.42 -10.42
N GLY A 575 5.09 28.25 -10.55
CA GLY A 575 6.09 29.06 -9.87
C GLY A 575 6.26 28.75 -8.37
N GLY A 576 5.53 27.76 -7.87
CA GLY A 576 5.42 27.41 -6.46
C GLY A 576 4.23 26.47 -6.21
N MET A 577 3.85 26.27 -4.95
CA MET A 577 2.68 25.48 -4.55
C MET A 577 1.47 26.37 -4.21
N GLU A 578 1.69 27.67 -4.11
CA GLU A 578 0.74 28.70 -3.69
C GLU A 578 -0.53 28.72 -4.54
N PRO A 579 -0.51 28.63 -5.89
CA PRO A 579 -1.75 28.62 -6.67
C PRO A 579 -2.65 27.42 -6.37
N LEU A 580 -2.06 26.23 -6.14
CA LEU A 580 -2.82 25.02 -5.81
C LEU A 580 -3.35 25.08 -4.37
N ALA A 581 -2.56 25.60 -3.43
CA ALA A 581 -2.96 25.82 -2.04
C ALA A 581 -4.08 26.86 -1.91
N HIS A 582 -4.01 27.96 -2.69
CA HIS A 582 -5.05 28.98 -2.73
C HIS A 582 -6.33 28.47 -3.39
N ALA A 583 -6.26 27.70 -4.48
CA ALA A 583 -7.43 27.09 -5.11
C ALA A 583 -8.13 26.08 -4.19
N LEU A 584 -7.38 25.33 -3.38
CA LEU A 584 -7.92 24.47 -2.34
C LEU A 584 -8.62 25.29 -1.25
N LYS A 585 -8.00 26.38 -0.78
CA LYS A 585 -8.58 27.25 0.26
C LYS A 585 -9.83 28.00 -0.23
N SER A 586 -9.81 28.54 -1.45
CA SER A 586 -10.91 29.30 -2.06
C SER A 586 -12.14 28.44 -2.35
N GLY A 587 -11.96 27.13 -2.53
CA GLY A 587 -13.01 26.22 -2.98
C GLY A 587 -13.14 26.12 -4.49
N GLU A 588 -12.22 26.73 -5.26
CA GLU A 588 -12.06 26.39 -6.68
C GLU A 588 -11.82 24.88 -6.86
N ILE A 589 -11.01 24.31 -5.97
CA ILE A 589 -10.86 22.87 -5.75
C ILE A 589 -11.50 22.54 -4.39
N LEU A 590 -12.50 21.65 -4.38
CA LEU A 590 -13.20 21.26 -3.14
C LEU A 590 -12.24 20.54 -2.17
N GLY A 591 -11.48 19.60 -2.74
CA GLY A 591 -10.51 18.75 -2.06
C GLY A 591 -9.63 18.02 -3.07
N ILE A 592 -8.64 17.25 -2.59
CA ILE A 592 -7.75 16.46 -3.47
C ILE A 592 -7.76 15.00 -3.02
N VAL A 593 -7.95 14.09 -3.98
CA VAL A 593 -7.94 12.63 -3.75
C VAL A 593 -6.71 12.00 -4.38
N ASN A 594 -6.01 11.16 -3.64
CA ASN A 594 -5.05 10.21 -4.22
C ASN A 594 -5.78 8.89 -4.54
N MET A 595 -6.04 8.62 -5.82
CA MET A 595 -6.76 7.45 -6.33
C MET A 595 -5.79 6.42 -6.93
N VAL A 596 -5.59 5.32 -6.22
CA VAL A 596 -4.45 4.42 -6.47
C VAL A 596 -4.78 2.94 -6.26
N GLY A 597 -3.75 2.10 -6.38
CA GLY A 597 -3.78 0.69 -5.98
C GLY A 597 -4.10 -0.25 -7.14
N CYS A 598 -4.66 -1.41 -6.82
CA CYS A 598 -4.87 -2.53 -7.74
C CYS A 598 -6.23 -2.49 -8.45
N THR A 599 -6.50 -3.52 -9.24
CA THR A 599 -7.84 -3.90 -9.73
C THR A 599 -8.24 -5.24 -9.11
N ASN A 600 -9.54 -5.47 -8.91
CA ASN A 600 -10.04 -6.64 -8.17
C ASN A 600 -11.31 -7.22 -8.81
N PRO A 601 -11.32 -8.51 -9.25
CA PRO A 601 -12.50 -9.15 -9.83
C PRO A 601 -13.73 -9.25 -8.91
N LYS A 602 -13.62 -8.95 -7.60
CA LYS A 602 -14.77 -8.86 -6.68
C LYS A 602 -15.72 -7.69 -6.95
N VAL A 603 -15.36 -6.76 -7.82
CA VAL A 603 -16.26 -5.71 -8.33
C VAL A 603 -16.22 -5.70 -9.86
N PRO A 604 -17.23 -5.13 -10.56
CA PRO A 604 -17.19 -5.04 -12.01
C PRO A 604 -15.93 -4.31 -12.47
N TYR A 605 -15.08 -5.03 -13.21
CA TYR A 605 -13.70 -4.64 -13.46
C TYR A 605 -13.56 -3.22 -14.06
N GLU A 606 -12.67 -2.41 -13.49
CA GLU A 606 -12.44 -0.98 -13.81
C GLU A 606 -13.64 -0.05 -13.60
N ARG A 607 -14.85 -0.57 -13.36
CA ARG A 607 -16.08 0.23 -13.22
C ARG A 607 -16.06 1.06 -11.94
N ALA A 608 -15.62 0.48 -10.81
CA ALA A 608 -15.62 1.16 -9.53
C ALA A 608 -14.63 2.34 -9.52
N ILE A 609 -13.45 2.18 -10.13
CA ILE A 609 -12.49 3.29 -10.33
C ILE A 609 -13.13 4.43 -11.13
N ILE A 610 -13.81 4.11 -12.24
CA ILE A 610 -14.39 5.12 -13.13
C ILE A 610 -15.59 5.84 -12.51
N ASP A 611 -16.49 5.13 -11.83
CA ASP A 611 -17.64 5.75 -11.16
C ASP A 611 -17.23 6.66 -10.00
N VAL A 612 -16.24 6.25 -9.20
CA VAL A 612 -15.64 7.11 -8.17
C VAL A 612 -15.02 8.35 -8.82
N ALA A 613 -14.20 8.17 -9.87
CA ALA A 613 -13.49 9.27 -10.50
C ALA A 613 -14.43 10.30 -11.14
N GLN A 614 -15.46 9.83 -11.86
CA GLN A 614 -16.46 10.70 -12.49
C GLN A 614 -17.22 11.52 -11.42
N THR A 615 -17.71 10.86 -10.36
CA THR A 615 -18.45 11.51 -9.27
C THR A 615 -17.60 12.57 -8.55
N LEU A 616 -16.31 12.29 -8.33
CA LEU A 616 -15.38 13.23 -7.69
C LEU A 616 -15.10 14.47 -8.56
N ILE A 617 -14.75 14.30 -9.84
CA ILE A 617 -14.42 15.46 -10.70
C ILE A 617 -15.65 16.35 -10.96
N GLU A 618 -16.85 15.77 -11.07
CA GLU A 618 -18.12 16.51 -11.15
C GLU A 618 -18.38 17.36 -9.90
N ASN A 619 -17.92 16.90 -8.73
CA ASN A 619 -18.00 17.61 -7.45
C ASN A 619 -16.80 18.53 -7.17
N ASN A 620 -16.03 18.91 -8.20
CA ASN A 620 -14.86 19.80 -8.13
C ASN A 620 -13.67 19.27 -7.32
N VAL A 621 -13.51 17.94 -7.23
CA VAL A 621 -12.38 17.30 -6.56
C VAL A 621 -11.27 16.99 -7.57
N LEU A 622 -10.05 17.47 -7.31
CA LEU A 622 -8.88 17.13 -8.12
C LEU A 622 -8.40 15.71 -7.77
N ILE A 623 -8.09 14.88 -8.77
CA ILE A 623 -7.60 13.52 -8.55
C ILE A 623 -6.12 13.43 -8.95
N LEU A 624 -5.29 12.94 -8.03
CA LEU A 624 -3.95 12.43 -8.31
C LEU A 624 -4.05 10.92 -8.47
N THR A 625 -3.37 10.31 -9.45
CA THR A 625 -3.45 8.85 -9.66
C THR A 625 -2.11 8.22 -10.06
N ASN A 626 -1.88 7.00 -9.57
CA ASN A 626 -0.71 6.19 -9.85
C ASN A 626 -0.99 4.70 -9.62
N GLY A 627 -0.09 3.84 -10.12
CA GLY A 627 -0.24 2.39 -10.02
C GLY A 627 -1.36 1.83 -10.91
N CYS A 628 -1.88 0.65 -10.60
CA CYS A 628 -2.80 -0.05 -11.51
C CYS A 628 -4.13 0.68 -11.73
N ALA A 629 -4.60 1.47 -10.76
CA ALA A 629 -5.80 2.31 -10.89
C ALA A 629 -5.66 3.44 -11.93
N SER A 630 -4.44 3.85 -12.30
CA SER A 630 -4.26 4.90 -13.32
C SER A 630 -4.54 4.41 -14.74
N PHE A 631 -4.43 3.09 -15.00
CA PHE A 631 -4.68 2.52 -16.33
C PHE A 631 -6.09 2.80 -16.85
N PRO A 632 -7.20 2.43 -16.18
CA PRO A 632 -8.55 2.78 -16.67
C PRO A 632 -8.74 4.29 -16.88
N LEU A 633 -8.19 5.12 -15.99
CA LEU A 633 -8.30 6.58 -16.09
C LEU A 633 -7.59 7.14 -17.34
N MET A 634 -6.42 6.59 -17.70
CA MET A 634 -5.76 6.90 -18.97
C MET A 634 -6.54 6.34 -20.16
N LYS A 635 -6.87 5.04 -20.13
CA LYS A 635 -7.57 4.30 -21.20
C LYS A 635 -8.93 4.87 -21.57
N LEU A 636 -9.60 5.56 -20.65
CA LEU A 636 -10.96 6.12 -20.81
C LEU A 636 -10.99 7.66 -20.81
N GLY A 637 -9.83 8.29 -21.02
CA GLY A 637 -9.74 9.72 -21.29
C GLY A 637 -10.13 10.60 -20.10
N PHE A 638 -9.74 10.22 -18.88
CA PHE A 638 -9.77 11.10 -17.70
C PHE A 638 -8.48 11.92 -17.57
N CYS A 639 -7.35 11.37 -18.03
CA CYS A 639 -6.06 12.07 -18.12
C CYS A 639 -5.85 12.85 -19.42
N GLN A 640 -6.89 13.04 -20.25
CA GLN A 640 -6.81 13.86 -21.48
C GLN A 640 -6.88 15.36 -21.17
N LYS A 641 -6.14 16.19 -21.92
CA LYS A 641 -6.26 17.67 -21.82
C LYS A 641 -7.71 18.14 -21.86
N SER A 642 -8.50 17.63 -22.81
CA SER A 642 -9.93 17.96 -22.98
C SER A 642 -10.83 17.52 -21.82
N ALA A 643 -10.35 16.68 -20.90
CA ALA A 643 -11.15 16.13 -19.81
C ALA A 643 -11.54 17.17 -18.73
N TYR A 644 -10.95 18.38 -18.70
CA TYR A 644 -11.44 19.46 -17.82
C TYR A 644 -12.94 19.76 -18.06
N LYS A 645 -13.47 19.44 -19.24
CA LYS A 645 -14.89 19.61 -19.60
C LYS A 645 -15.82 18.64 -18.85
N LYS A 646 -15.29 17.56 -18.27
CA LYS A 646 -16.01 16.61 -17.41
C LYS A 646 -16.07 17.07 -15.95
N ALA A 647 -15.23 18.03 -15.55
CA ALA A 647 -15.18 18.51 -14.18
C ALA A 647 -16.33 19.49 -13.87
N GLY A 648 -16.67 19.59 -12.58
CA GLY A 648 -17.55 20.63 -12.06
C GLY A 648 -17.02 22.04 -12.37
N ALA A 649 -17.92 23.04 -12.30
CA ALA A 649 -17.65 24.38 -12.81
C ALA A 649 -16.41 25.07 -12.23
N SER A 650 -16.09 24.88 -10.95
CA SER A 650 -14.98 25.59 -10.31
C SER A 650 -13.64 24.91 -10.59
N LEU A 651 -13.59 23.57 -10.52
CA LEU A 651 -12.40 22.81 -10.89
C LEU A 651 -12.10 22.96 -12.39
N ARG A 652 -13.14 22.96 -13.24
CA ARG A 652 -12.99 23.28 -14.66
C ARG A 652 -12.37 24.66 -14.86
N ALA A 653 -12.87 25.70 -14.19
CA ALA A 653 -12.36 27.07 -14.34
C ALA A 653 -10.89 27.23 -13.87
N PHE A 654 -10.46 26.40 -12.92
CA PHE A 654 -9.05 26.30 -12.54
C PHE A 654 -8.19 25.66 -13.65
N LEU A 655 -8.63 24.53 -14.20
CA LEU A 655 -7.87 23.70 -15.16
C LEU A 655 -7.87 24.20 -16.61
N GLU A 656 -8.97 24.82 -17.06
CA GLU A 656 -9.20 25.23 -18.45
C GLU A 656 -8.21 26.32 -18.93
N LYS A 657 -7.66 27.09 -17.98
CA LYS A 657 -6.61 28.11 -18.23
C LYS A 657 -5.33 27.52 -18.84
N ASP A 658 -4.97 26.30 -18.42
CA ASP A 658 -3.70 25.64 -18.70
C ASP A 658 -3.88 24.31 -19.49
N GLU A 659 -5.11 24.04 -19.96
CA GLU A 659 -5.55 22.78 -20.58
C GLU A 659 -5.14 21.52 -19.81
N LEU A 660 -5.26 21.54 -18.48
CA LEU A 660 -4.90 20.41 -17.62
C LEU A 660 -6.08 19.42 -17.47
N PRO A 661 -5.82 18.10 -17.41
CA PRO A 661 -6.85 17.13 -17.03
C PRO A 661 -7.27 17.31 -15.56
N PRO A 662 -8.48 16.88 -15.15
CA PRO A 662 -8.89 16.84 -13.74
C PRO A 662 -8.35 15.60 -13.01
N VAL A 663 -7.68 14.69 -13.73
CA VAL A 663 -7.00 13.51 -13.20
C VAL A 663 -5.54 13.55 -13.62
N TRP A 664 -4.65 13.79 -12.65
CA TRP A 664 -3.21 13.95 -12.84
C TRP A 664 -2.51 12.61 -12.59
N HIS A 665 -1.94 12.01 -13.64
CA HIS A 665 -1.13 10.80 -13.49
C HIS A 665 0.25 11.16 -12.91
N VAL A 666 0.48 10.86 -11.63
CA VAL A 666 1.72 11.21 -10.92
C VAL A 666 2.83 10.18 -11.09
N GLY A 667 2.50 8.89 -11.30
CA GLY A 667 3.53 7.87 -11.55
C GLY A 667 3.11 6.41 -11.31
N GLU A 668 4.02 5.61 -10.74
CA GLU A 668 3.85 4.20 -10.44
C GLU A 668 3.49 3.94 -8.95
N CYS A 669 3.51 2.68 -8.53
CA CYS A 669 3.18 2.23 -7.17
C CYS A 669 3.90 3.00 -6.05
N ILE A 670 5.20 3.28 -6.21
CA ILE A 670 6.02 4.03 -5.23
C ILE A 670 5.86 5.55 -5.34
N ASP A 671 5.25 6.07 -6.41
CA ASP A 671 5.04 7.51 -6.60
C ASP A 671 3.85 8.08 -5.81
N ASN A 672 3.30 7.28 -4.88
CA ASN A 672 2.53 7.81 -3.75
C ASN A 672 3.30 8.92 -3.01
N THR A 673 4.65 8.89 -3.03
CA THR A 673 5.49 9.99 -2.55
C THR A 673 5.21 11.33 -3.23
N ARG A 674 4.81 11.34 -4.51
CA ARG A 674 4.55 12.56 -5.27
C ARG A 674 3.23 13.19 -4.84
N SER A 675 2.18 12.37 -4.66
CA SER A 675 0.92 12.80 -4.06
C SER A 675 1.14 13.35 -2.64
N SER A 676 1.85 12.62 -1.78
CA SER A 676 2.19 13.09 -0.43
C SER A 676 3.06 14.35 -0.43
N GLY A 677 3.96 14.52 -1.41
CA GLY A 677 4.77 15.72 -1.58
C GLY A 677 3.96 16.95 -2.03
N ILE A 678 2.99 16.77 -2.93
CA ILE A 678 2.02 17.81 -3.30
C ILE A 678 1.19 18.19 -2.07
N PHE A 679 0.67 17.20 -1.33
CA PHE A 679 -0.09 17.43 -0.10
C PHE A 679 0.73 18.19 0.96
N ALA A 680 1.99 17.78 1.19
CA ALA A 680 2.89 18.44 2.13
C ALA A 680 3.26 19.87 1.71
N GLY A 681 3.45 20.13 0.41
CA GLY A 681 3.68 21.47 -0.11
C GLY A 681 2.48 22.40 0.14
N ILE A 682 1.26 21.92 -0.16
CA ILE A 682 0.02 22.68 0.09
C ILE A 682 -0.13 22.98 1.58
N ALA A 683 0.08 21.96 2.42
CA ALA A 683 0.01 22.08 3.87
C ALA A 683 1.03 23.08 4.43
N GLY A 684 2.25 23.09 3.89
CA GLY A 684 3.30 24.06 4.21
C GLY A 684 2.90 25.50 3.88
N VAL A 685 2.38 25.77 2.68
CA VAL A 685 1.88 27.10 2.30
C VAL A 685 0.74 27.57 3.20
N LEU A 686 -0.15 26.65 3.60
CA LEU A 686 -1.32 26.98 4.41
C LEU A 686 -1.05 27.04 5.92
N GLY A 687 0.13 26.62 6.38
CA GLY A 687 0.46 26.51 7.80
C GLY A 687 -0.42 25.47 8.52
N LYS A 688 -0.65 24.32 7.88
CA LYS A 688 -1.60 23.28 8.33
C LYS A 688 -0.97 21.89 8.35
N ASN A 689 -1.52 21.00 9.17
CA ASN A 689 -1.19 19.57 9.14
C ASN A 689 -2.04 18.84 8.09
N LEU A 690 -1.55 17.71 7.59
CA LEU A 690 -2.23 16.94 6.54
C LEU A 690 -3.65 16.50 6.96
N TYR A 691 -3.81 16.07 8.22
CA TYR A 691 -5.08 15.59 8.75
C TYR A 691 -6.16 16.68 8.87
N GLU A 692 -5.79 17.96 8.85
CA GLU A 692 -6.75 19.08 8.89
C GLU A 692 -7.37 19.36 7.52
N LEU A 693 -6.64 19.07 6.44
CA LEU A 693 -6.99 19.46 5.07
C LEU A 693 -8.09 18.56 4.45
N PRO A 694 -8.84 19.05 3.44
CA PRO A 694 -9.77 18.24 2.65
C PRO A 694 -9.02 17.32 1.66
N LEU A 695 -8.30 16.34 2.21
CA LEU A 695 -7.53 15.33 1.50
C LEU A 695 -8.14 13.93 1.76
N ALA A 696 -8.06 13.04 0.78
CA ALA A 696 -8.47 11.64 0.96
C ALA A 696 -7.60 10.68 0.13
N PHE A 697 -7.51 9.43 0.57
CA PHE A 697 -6.92 8.32 -0.17
C PHE A 697 -8.04 7.37 -0.63
N THR A 698 -8.08 6.98 -1.90
CA THR A 698 -8.99 5.92 -2.32
C THR A 698 -8.28 4.83 -3.12
N SER A 699 -8.65 3.59 -2.84
CA SER A 699 -8.32 2.45 -3.68
C SER A 699 -9.58 1.60 -3.84
N PRO A 700 -10.47 1.95 -4.79
CA PRO A 700 -11.77 1.30 -4.95
C PRO A 700 -11.63 -0.21 -5.16
N GLU A 701 -10.61 -0.62 -5.93
CA GLU A 701 -10.37 -1.99 -6.39
C GLU A 701 -9.08 -2.62 -5.82
N TRP A 702 -8.67 -2.26 -4.59
CA TRP A 702 -7.51 -2.88 -3.93
C TRP A 702 -7.61 -4.43 -3.87
N ALA A 703 -6.47 -5.13 -3.94
CA ALA A 703 -6.47 -6.59 -4.15
C ALA A 703 -5.34 -7.36 -3.44
N ASN A 704 -4.09 -6.88 -3.51
CA ASN A 704 -2.92 -7.53 -2.91
C ASN A 704 -2.48 -6.85 -1.60
N GLU A 705 -1.50 -7.45 -0.92
CA GLU A 705 -0.99 -6.98 0.37
C GLU A 705 -0.51 -5.53 0.31
N LYS A 706 0.23 -5.17 -0.74
CA LYS A 706 0.73 -3.79 -0.99
C LYS A 706 -0.39 -2.74 -1.02
N GLY A 707 -1.59 -3.11 -1.46
CA GLY A 707 -2.76 -2.22 -1.43
C GLY A 707 -3.24 -1.92 0.00
N VAL A 708 -3.09 -2.89 0.92
CA VAL A 708 -3.41 -2.74 2.34
C VAL A 708 -2.41 -1.82 3.01
N ASP A 709 -1.11 -2.06 2.79
CA ASP A 709 -0.04 -1.21 3.30
C ASP A 709 -0.11 0.23 2.77
N ALA A 710 -0.42 0.43 1.48
CA ALA A 710 -0.58 1.77 0.91
C ALA A 710 -1.76 2.53 1.56
N SER A 711 -2.90 1.86 1.77
CA SER A 711 -4.05 2.42 2.52
C SER A 711 -3.67 2.77 3.96
N LEU A 712 -2.94 1.88 4.63
CA LEU A 712 -2.45 2.09 5.99
C LEU A 712 -1.45 3.26 6.07
N GLY A 713 -0.55 3.41 5.10
CA GLY A 713 0.42 4.51 5.04
C GLY A 713 -0.24 5.88 5.01
N PHE A 714 -1.30 6.07 4.23
CA PHE A 714 -2.06 7.33 4.23
C PHE A 714 -2.85 7.55 5.53
N ARG A 715 -3.41 6.50 6.14
CA ARG A 715 -4.05 6.60 7.47
C ARG A 715 -3.05 6.97 8.58
N LEU A 716 -1.83 6.42 8.56
CA LEU A 716 -0.76 6.82 9.48
C LEU A 716 -0.41 8.32 9.36
N MET A 717 -0.54 8.89 8.16
CA MET A 717 -0.41 10.33 7.88
C MET A 717 -1.66 11.17 8.23
N GLY A 718 -2.72 10.53 8.75
CA GLY A 718 -3.98 11.17 9.16
C GLY A 718 -4.96 11.46 8.03
N ILE A 719 -4.89 10.69 6.93
CA ILE A 719 -5.78 10.81 5.77
C ILE A 719 -6.69 9.57 5.70
N ASP A 720 -8.01 9.78 5.66
CA ASP A 720 -9.00 8.69 5.55
C ASP A 720 -8.83 7.87 4.26
N SER A 721 -9.09 6.56 4.35
CA SER A 721 -8.96 5.61 3.22
C SER A 721 -10.30 5.03 2.77
N TYR A 722 -10.62 5.08 1.47
CA TYR A 722 -11.93 4.74 0.91
C TYR A 722 -11.84 3.59 -0.13
N HIS A 723 -12.67 2.54 0.02
CA HIS A 723 -12.61 1.29 -0.77
C HIS A 723 -13.99 0.74 -1.18
N CYS A 724 -14.08 0.04 -2.33
CA CYS A 724 -15.29 -0.70 -2.74
C CYS A 724 -15.24 -2.21 -2.43
N VAL A 725 -14.13 -2.70 -1.90
CA VAL A 725 -13.92 -4.10 -1.51
C VAL A 725 -13.61 -4.15 -0.02
N GLU A 726 -14.30 -5.00 0.72
CA GLU A 726 -14.04 -5.19 2.16
C GLU A 726 -12.86 -6.15 2.40
N TYR A 727 -12.11 -5.87 3.46
CA TYR A 727 -11.02 -6.72 3.90
C TYR A 727 -11.52 -7.94 4.69
N GLN A 728 -10.64 -8.89 4.97
CA GLN A 728 -10.99 -10.17 5.59
C GLN A 728 -11.16 -10.04 7.11
N ILE A 729 -12.06 -9.17 7.57
CA ILE A 729 -12.24 -8.80 8.99
C ILE A 729 -13.63 -9.08 9.58
N HIS A 730 -14.59 -9.55 8.77
CA HIS A 730 -16.01 -9.67 9.19
C HIS A 730 -16.23 -10.43 10.50
N GLY A 731 -15.35 -11.37 10.87
CA GLY A 731 -15.50 -12.16 12.08
C GLY A 731 -14.95 -11.55 13.37
N SER A 732 -14.38 -10.35 13.33
CA SER A 732 -13.85 -9.64 14.51
C SER A 732 -14.46 -8.24 14.64
N ALA A 733 -15.38 -8.07 15.58
CA ALA A 733 -16.01 -6.77 15.85
C ALA A 733 -14.97 -5.74 16.33
N ASN A 734 -13.99 -6.19 17.10
CA ASN A 734 -12.89 -5.40 17.63
C ASN A 734 -11.93 -4.90 16.53
N VAL A 735 -11.50 -5.74 15.58
CA VAL A 735 -10.68 -5.32 14.44
C VAL A 735 -11.47 -4.44 13.46
N ILE A 736 -12.77 -4.71 13.26
CA ILE A 736 -13.66 -3.80 12.52
C ILE A 736 -13.69 -2.41 13.16
N HIS A 737 -13.92 -2.34 14.48
CA HIS A 737 -13.94 -1.08 15.22
C HIS A 737 -12.62 -0.32 15.07
N PHE A 738 -11.48 -1.01 15.27
CA PHE A 738 -10.14 -0.43 15.14
C PHE A 738 -9.94 0.31 13.81
N PHE A 739 -10.30 -0.31 12.68
CA PHE A 739 -10.14 0.31 11.36
C PHE A 739 -11.19 1.38 11.05
N LYS A 740 -12.44 1.18 11.46
CA LYS A 740 -13.55 2.02 10.99
C LYS A 740 -13.89 3.19 11.91
N GLU A 741 -13.42 3.18 13.16
CA GLU A 741 -13.61 4.29 14.10
C GLU A 741 -12.45 4.47 15.11
N GLY A 742 -11.90 3.39 15.67
CA GLY A 742 -10.92 3.46 16.77
C GLY A 742 -9.64 4.24 16.43
N THR A 743 -9.17 4.18 15.18
CA THR A 743 -8.02 4.97 14.72
C THR A 743 -8.29 6.47 14.54
N ARG A 744 -9.55 6.93 14.58
CA ARG A 744 -9.92 8.34 14.37
C ARG A 744 -9.22 9.29 15.33
N ARG A 745 -9.15 8.95 16.62
CA ARG A 745 -8.56 9.83 17.65
C ARG A 745 -7.05 9.89 17.55
N ALA A 746 -6.42 8.72 17.45
CA ALA A 746 -4.98 8.59 17.48
C ALA A 746 -4.29 9.06 16.21
N LEU A 747 -4.86 8.70 15.05
CA LEU A 747 -4.28 9.02 13.75
C LEU A 747 -4.97 10.21 13.08
N GLY A 748 -6.18 10.60 13.49
CA GLY A 748 -7.01 11.57 12.76
C GLY A 748 -7.76 10.96 11.56
N SER A 749 -7.71 9.64 11.38
CA SER A 749 -8.17 8.93 10.18
C SER A 749 -8.81 7.57 10.47
N VAL A 750 -9.67 7.10 9.55
CA VAL A 750 -10.33 5.79 9.55
C VAL A 750 -10.40 5.17 8.15
N MET A 751 -10.85 3.92 8.07
CA MET A 751 -11.16 3.20 6.84
C MET A 751 -12.67 3.22 6.55
N HIS A 752 -13.04 3.72 5.38
CA HIS A 752 -14.38 3.66 4.83
C HIS A 752 -14.47 2.59 3.73
N VAL A 753 -15.53 1.78 3.79
CA VAL A 753 -15.83 0.75 2.79
C VAL A 753 -17.30 0.83 2.41
N ASP A 754 -17.57 0.92 1.12
CA ASP A 754 -18.90 0.90 0.54
C ASP A 754 -18.86 0.29 -0.86
N THR A 755 -19.67 -0.74 -1.13
CA THR A 755 -19.66 -1.43 -2.42
C THR A 755 -20.29 -0.63 -3.56
N ASP A 756 -21.05 0.43 -3.25
CA ASP A 756 -21.49 1.40 -4.24
C ASP A 756 -20.39 2.47 -4.46
N PRO A 757 -19.73 2.52 -5.63
CA PRO A 757 -18.68 3.50 -5.91
C PRO A 757 -19.18 4.95 -5.91
N VAL A 758 -20.45 5.19 -6.25
CA VAL A 758 -21.05 6.54 -6.24
C VAL A 758 -21.31 6.97 -4.80
N ALA A 759 -21.87 6.08 -3.96
CA ALA A 759 -22.05 6.35 -2.53
C ALA A 759 -20.70 6.61 -1.83
N LEU A 760 -19.66 5.81 -2.14
CA LEU A 760 -18.31 6.00 -1.62
C LEU A 760 -17.72 7.38 -2.01
N ALA A 761 -17.91 7.81 -3.26
CA ALA A 761 -17.46 9.12 -3.72
C ALA A 761 -18.23 10.29 -3.10
N LEU A 762 -19.56 10.16 -2.95
CA LEU A 762 -20.38 11.15 -2.26
C LEU A 762 -20.03 11.27 -0.77
N LYS A 763 -19.63 10.16 -0.12
CA LYS A 763 -19.07 10.17 1.23
C LYS A 763 -17.78 10.99 1.29
N MET A 764 -16.80 10.73 0.40
CA MET A 764 -15.58 11.55 0.30
C MET A 764 -15.87 13.05 0.10
N VAL A 765 -16.79 13.40 -0.79
CA VAL A 765 -17.24 14.79 -1.01
C VAL A 765 -17.84 15.41 0.25
N SER A 766 -18.62 14.64 1.02
CA SER A 766 -19.16 15.07 2.31
C SER A 766 -18.06 15.30 3.35
N ASP A 767 -17.11 14.38 3.47
CA ASP A 767 -16.01 14.47 4.45
C ASP A 767 -15.08 15.65 4.15
N MET A 768 -14.80 15.92 2.87
CA MET A 768 -14.10 17.12 2.43
C MET A 768 -14.83 18.40 2.86
N ARG A 769 -16.17 18.47 2.68
CA ARG A 769 -16.98 19.61 3.15
C ARG A 769 -16.94 19.76 4.68
N LEU A 770 -16.89 18.66 5.43
CA LEU A 770 -16.73 18.68 6.89
C LEU A 770 -15.34 19.21 7.31
N LYS A 771 -14.26 18.76 6.66
CA LYS A 771 -12.90 19.29 6.89
C LYS A 771 -12.84 20.79 6.58
N ARG A 772 -13.35 21.24 5.43
CA ARG A 772 -13.46 22.67 5.07
C ARG A 772 -14.21 23.49 6.13
N LYS A 773 -15.35 22.99 6.61
CA LYS A 773 -16.13 23.63 7.68
C LYS A 773 -15.33 23.75 8.98
N SER A 774 -14.56 22.72 9.37
CA SER A 774 -13.69 22.78 10.56
C SER A 774 -12.53 23.77 10.43
N LEU A 775 -12.09 24.04 9.19
CA LEU A 775 -11.09 25.06 8.86
C LEU A 775 -11.67 26.48 8.72
N GLY A 776 -12.99 26.65 8.84
CA GLY A 776 -13.67 27.92 8.57
C GLY A 776 -13.67 28.34 7.10
N TRP A 777 -13.46 27.39 6.17
CA TRP A 777 -13.53 27.64 4.73
C TRP A 777 -14.95 27.46 4.21
N GLN A 778 -15.28 28.13 3.10
CA GLN A 778 -16.57 28.01 2.40
C GLN A 778 -16.72 26.67 1.68
#